data_AF-A0A928H902-F1
#
_entry.id   AF-A0A928H902-F1
#
_cell.length_a   1.000
_cell.length_b   1.000
_cell.length_c   1.000
_cell.angle_alpha   90.00
_cell.angle_beta   90.00
_cell.angle_gamma   90.00
#
_symmetry.space_group_name_H-M   'P 1'
#
loop_
_entity.id
_entity.type
_entity.pdbx_description
1 polymer ?
#
loop_
_entity_poly.entity_id
_entity_poly.type
_entity_poly.pdbx_seq_one_letter_code
_entity_poly.pdbx_strand_id
1 'polypeptide(L)'
;MLKRKSFFTKLLAAAVFLTGAAATADFSMDGEYPWDKMGDSVVTPHRKFYKPLSGKKPKIFFIGYKLGMREITEFRQRFDCNYQYWPASNYKTFSAFEPKPLKVYAPTMDDKTYAAERKRIFADLADSDVIMLGKFQFSDVPADLQKRMLNRVKAGASLILITYNDIMPKISGVTFRPMPMPKNIPAAAIPDLKGTKLSATSFGAGKIVVVDYEESKHFGRMVENLVPYDSCDPLYYEYNYAFLGALVRELTAKNLPVITADKSGAVITGKLPAGAKVRVDYLDRFGKVKHSETYAAKTGKVYFQTPPSLPASVKMQDLFLLDAQGKVLNFASVPCTTFRTNLISSVKLDSDICGKDRKFSGVITMKGIPKGTLKFEATDNRGRIIYRSSMKAADGANKFAFTVPPFDSYSAKLNIKYMENGAMADEQETSIYFPIDRAAVQNDFQFAIWANCVSKSPVTRFTVEQMKKAGIDIIMDAEVMYYRDFSNIPPRLFHDYGIAYAIYLTRLVVEYKYQQLCNLSLADAVRDNKSYVDKNGKPFASNFNSIEKIVQNACKFGVAYYNLGDENAIGNHGLKELCLCNECAERFRKFLKQTYGTIQKLNAQYGSKFKDFSQIKPLPLDEAAEKELLPMWLDFRSFMDYSFTDWHKMIVDQIRRYDKTSAIGIEGLVYPAKSYSGFNLAHMLPNFDFCAPYFIERDVKALKYMKPNSFKSAWYGTYEGEMSEQWVRQPPWRYLFGGLHGAFWWYAGYPGYSNASIFRMDLGFLKHFTQSADEIARMKKSGIAKLIMDSREGNDGVAVHYSQACLHAANLNPDKTTWELSINNIVGILQSMGVGFEYLTPAEITAGKLKNFKVLYLPNSQAISKAEAKSMREFVRNGGLLIADYNPGIMDEHGKFLDQSVLADVFGSFEKLNVKRFGKGYAVMLYDYLDGAAQRTQKGTAAGIQRGLFTMFQRYAGVTPIAKAVDSNGLPAAFTPFTNGKNNYLCFLGPVTEEGETKKSAAGAEGGASGVVVVKGKQIRHVTLPAAAHVYDVSKGKYLGKVKQFSFELDPAVGRVFAVTAAKAPVPAVAGPALLSYGKPADFRLSGVPNPCHVTITAPNGKVVLEKNVSADSIFRFVPSYDMPKGNYKVEVKNVISGSVKTITTTLK
;
A
#
# COMPACT_ATOMS: atom_id res chain seq x y z
N MET A 1 -48.30 -36.62 10.50
CA MET A 1 -47.79 -36.04 9.24
C MET A 1 -46.28 -35.75 9.29
N LEU A 2 -45.49 -36.71 9.80
CA LEU A 2 -44.02 -36.72 9.79
C LEU A 2 -43.60 -38.04 9.17
N LYS A 3 -43.48 -38.08 7.83
CA LYS A 3 -42.85 -39.12 6.98
C LYS A 3 -43.31 -38.90 5.53
N ARG A 4 -42.81 -37.85 4.85
CA ARG A 4 -42.86 -37.65 3.38
C ARG A 4 -42.13 -36.36 2.97
N LYS A 5 -40.85 -36.21 3.37
CA LYS A 5 -39.94 -35.14 2.87
C LYS A 5 -38.48 -35.62 2.77
N SER A 6 -38.27 -36.87 2.35
CA SER A 6 -36.92 -37.46 2.19
C SER A 6 -36.58 -37.87 0.75
N PHE A 7 -37.54 -37.80 -0.19
CA PHE A 7 -37.33 -38.35 -1.54
C PHE A 7 -37.11 -37.30 -2.65
N PHE A 8 -37.44 -36.02 -2.42
CA PHE A 8 -37.25 -34.96 -3.45
C PHE A 8 -35.94 -34.16 -3.32
N THR A 9 -35.17 -34.36 -2.25
CA THR A 9 -33.90 -33.62 -2.02
C THR A 9 -32.68 -34.31 -2.64
N LYS A 10 -32.82 -35.53 -3.19
CA LYS A 10 -31.69 -36.29 -3.75
C LYS A 10 -31.59 -36.28 -5.28
N LEU A 11 -32.64 -35.87 -6.02
CA LEU A 11 -32.59 -35.78 -7.48
C LEU A 11 -32.11 -34.42 -8.02
N LEU A 12 -32.17 -33.34 -7.22
CA LEU A 12 -31.59 -32.05 -7.61
C LEU A 12 -30.05 -31.97 -7.43
N ALA A 13 -29.47 -32.96 -6.73
CA ALA A 13 -28.02 -33.05 -6.50
C ALA A 13 -27.26 -33.80 -7.63
N ALA A 14 -27.96 -34.48 -8.54
CA ALA A 14 -27.34 -35.25 -9.62
C ALA A 14 -27.41 -34.57 -11.00
N ALA A 15 -28.26 -33.55 -11.19
CA ALA A 15 -28.33 -32.77 -12.43
C ALA A 15 -27.43 -31.52 -12.44
N VAL A 16 -26.67 -31.27 -11.37
CA VAL A 16 -25.65 -30.20 -11.30
C VAL A 16 -24.24 -30.70 -11.66
N PHE A 17 -24.08 -32.01 -11.92
CA PHE A 17 -22.76 -32.61 -12.14
C PHE A 17 -22.34 -32.80 -13.62
N LEU A 18 -23.11 -32.32 -14.61
CA LEU A 18 -22.80 -32.56 -16.03
C LEU A 18 -22.82 -31.34 -16.97
N THR A 19 -22.88 -30.10 -16.46
CA THR A 19 -22.60 -28.89 -17.28
C THR A 19 -21.59 -27.95 -16.63
N GLY A 20 -20.77 -28.48 -15.72
CA GLY A 20 -19.66 -27.78 -15.10
C GLY A 20 -18.34 -27.94 -15.87
N ALA A 21 -18.34 -27.79 -17.20
CA ALA A 21 -17.14 -27.28 -17.84
C ALA A 21 -16.99 -25.83 -17.37
N ALA A 22 -16.48 -25.66 -16.15
CA ALA A 22 -16.05 -24.37 -15.65
C ALA A 22 -14.94 -23.93 -16.62
N ALA A 23 -15.33 -23.15 -17.62
CA ALA A 23 -14.43 -22.39 -18.46
C ALA A 23 -13.38 -21.81 -17.52
N THR A 24 -12.16 -22.31 -17.66
CA THR A 24 -10.97 -21.82 -16.97
C THR A 24 -10.88 -20.35 -17.32
N ALA A 25 -11.20 -19.48 -16.35
CA ALA A 25 -11.00 -18.05 -16.53
C ALA A 25 -9.49 -17.85 -16.65
N ASP A 26 -9.06 -17.48 -17.85
CA ASP A 26 -7.71 -17.01 -18.09
C ASP A 26 -7.56 -15.70 -17.31
N PHE A 27 -6.81 -15.74 -16.22
CA PHE A 27 -6.63 -14.58 -15.35
C PHE A 27 -5.74 -13.50 -15.98
N SER A 28 -5.33 -13.63 -17.24
CA SER A 28 -4.50 -12.63 -17.91
C SER A 28 -5.29 -11.40 -18.35
N MET A 29 -4.79 -10.26 -17.93
CA MET A 29 -5.11 -8.96 -18.47
C MET A 29 -4.30 -8.77 -19.75
N ASP A 30 -4.94 -8.67 -20.91
CA ASP A 30 -4.30 -8.47 -22.22
C ASP A 30 -3.22 -9.51 -22.60
N GLY A 31 -3.27 -10.71 -22.02
CA GLY A 31 -2.25 -11.75 -22.20
C GLY A 31 -0.91 -11.50 -21.49
N GLU A 32 -0.83 -10.53 -20.56
CA GLU A 32 0.33 -10.35 -19.68
C GLU A 32 0.22 -11.29 -18.46
N TYR A 33 1.23 -12.13 -18.25
CA TYR A 33 1.31 -13.02 -17.09
C TYR A 33 2.53 -12.66 -16.23
N PRO A 34 2.46 -12.74 -14.89
CA PRO A 34 3.58 -12.50 -13.97
C PRO A 34 4.84 -13.34 -14.26
N TRP A 35 4.70 -14.41 -15.03
CA TRP A 35 5.75 -15.36 -15.41
C TRP A 35 6.12 -15.34 -16.90
N ASP A 36 5.42 -14.57 -17.75
CA ASP A 36 5.54 -14.66 -19.20
C ASP A 36 6.96 -14.33 -19.71
N LYS A 37 7.66 -13.39 -19.08
CA LYS A 37 9.01 -12.94 -19.49
C LYS A 37 9.85 -12.48 -18.30
N MET A 38 11.00 -13.13 -18.13
CA MET A 38 12.13 -12.59 -17.37
C MET A 38 12.93 -11.65 -18.27
N GLY A 39 13.02 -10.37 -17.93
CA GLY A 39 13.77 -9.35 -18.67
C GLY A 39 14.95 -8.75 -17.89
N ASP A 40 15.68 -7.86 -18.58
CA ASP A 40 16.80 -7.08 -18.02
C ASP A 40 16.41 -5.63 -17.71
N SER A 41 15.12 -5.26 -17.83
CA SER A 41 14.68 -3.87 -17.69
C SER A 41 14.95 -3.29 -16.30
N VAL A 42 14.93 -4.14 -15.26
CA VAL A 42 15.22 -3.75 -13.89
C VAL A 42 16.66 -4.12 -13.54
N VAL A 43 17.53 -3.11 -13.56
CA VAL A 43 18.95 -3.22 -13.22
C VAL A 43 19.20 -2.84 -11.77
N THR A 44 19.86 -3.73 -11.02
CA THR A 44 20.26 -3.55 -9.62
C THR A 44 21.77 -3.30 -9.55
N PRO A 45 22.33 -2.78 -8.44
CA PRO A 45 23.78 -2.71 -8.27
C PRO A 45 24.41 -4.12 -8.34
N HIS A 46 25.38 -4.31 -9.25
CA HIS A 46 26.04 -5.61 -9.47
C HIS A 46 27.46 -5.44 -10.07
N ARG A 47 28.29 -6.50 -9.97
CA ARG A 47 29.58 -6.59 -10.67
C ARG A 47 29.49 -7.43 -11.93
N LYS A 48 30.10 -6.95 -13.02
CA LYS A 48 30.17 -7.68 -14.29
C LYS A 48 31.41 -8.55 -14.31
N PHE A 49 31.23 -9.85 -14.10
CA PHE A 49 32.34 -10.81 -14.02
C PHE A 49 32.72 -11.39 -15.39
N TYR A 50 31.76 -12.03 -16.09
CA TYR A 50 31.96 -12.55 -17.46
C TYR A 50 31.12 -11.77 -18.48
N LYS A 51 31.17 -10.43 -18.45
CA LYS A 51 30.34 -9.60 -19.32
C LYS A 51 31.11 -8.37 -19.83
N PRO A 52 31.58 -8.36 -21.10
CA PRO A 52 31.37 -9.40 -22.12
C PRO A 52 32.23 -10.66 -21.89
N LEU A 53 31.69 -11.85 -22.20
CA LEU A 53 32.41 -13.13 -22.14
C LEU A 53 33.25 -13.40 -23.40
N SER A 54 34.46 -13.95 -23.23
CA SER A 54 35.26 -14.50 -24.32
C SER A 54 34.92 -15.98 -24.60
N GLY A 55 34.64 -16.30 -25.87
CA GLY A 55 34.22 -17.63 -26.33
C GLY A 55 32.70 -17.84 -26.37
N LYS A 56 32.28 -19.12 -26.41
CA LYS A 56 30.86 -19.50 -26.50
C LYS A 56 30.12 -19.16 -25.19
N LYS A 57 28.95 -18.52 -25.31
CA LYS A 57 28.03 -18.31 -24.18
C LYS A 57 27.41 -19.65 -23.75
N PRO A 58 27.49 -20.03 -22.46
CA PRO A 58 26.82 -21.24 -22.00
C PRO A 58 25.31 -21.09 -22.09
N LYS A 59 24.61 -22.17 -22.46
CA LYS A 59 23.15 -22.28 -22.37
C LYS A 59 22.77 -22.87 -21.01
N ILE A 60 22.15 -22.09 -20.13
CA ILE A 60 21.83 -22.50 -18.76
C ILE A 60 20.32 -22.65 -18.60
N PHE A 61 19.87 -23.79 -18.09
CA PHE A 61 18.47 -24.07 -17.78
C PHE A 61 18.27 -24.07 -16.27
N PHE A 62 17.52 -23.09 -15.75
CA PHE A 62 17.30 -22.90 -14.33
C PHE A 62 15.97 -23.52 -13.88
N ILE A 63 15.99 -24.16 -12.71
CA ILE A 63 14.78 -24.61 -12.02
C ILE A 63 14.87 -24.21 -10.56
N GLY A 64 13.84 -23.55 -10.05
CA GLY A 64 13.86 -22.86 -8.76
C GLY A 64 12.44 -22.59 -8.26
N TYR A 65 12.29 -22.17 -7.01
CA TYR A 65 11.04 -21.62 -6.50
C TYR A 65 10.68 -20.35 -7.26
N LYS A 66 9.41 -20.20 -7.65
CA LYS A 66 8.92 -19.03 -8.40
C LYS A 66 9.27 -17.69 -7.72
N LEU A 67 9.20 -17.64 -6.38
CA LEU A 67 9.49 -16.43 -5.60
C LEU A 67 10.97 -16.01 -5.59
N GLY A 68 11.87 -16.95 -5.88
CA GLY A 68 13.32 -16.70 -5.95
C GLY A 68 13.83 -16.45 -7.35
N MET A 69 12.95 -16.34 -8.35
CA MET A 69 13.39 -16.32 -9.74
C MET A 69 14.14 -15.07 -10.16
N ARG A 70 14.02 -13.97 -9.39
CA ARG A 70 14.83 -12.75 -9.59
C ARG A 70 16.33 -13.04 -9.67
N GLU A 71 16.83 -14.07 -8.97
CA GLU A 71 18.24 -14.44 -8.98
C GLU A 71 18.78 -14.87 -10.35
N ILE A 72 17.91 -15.31 -11.26
CA ILE A 72 18.31 -15.60 -12.65
C ILE A 72 18.69 -14.31 -13.37
N THR A 73 17.90 -13.25 -13.19
CA THR A 73 18.21 -11.92 -13.73
C THR A 73 19.48 -11.37 -13.09
N GLU A 74 19.65 -11.52 -11.77
CA GLU A 74 20.89 -11.15 -11.07
C GLU A 74 22.11 -11.88 -11.64
N PHE A 75 22.00 -13.17 -11.92
CA PHE A 75 23.07 -13.95 -12.54
C PHE A 75 23.40 -13.41 -13.94
N ARG A 76 22.39 -13.17 -14.79
CA ARG A 76 22.58 -12.65 -16.16
C ARG A 76 23.16 -11.23 -16.21
N GLN A 77 22.89 -10.41 -15.20
CA GLN A 77 23.48 -9.08 -15.09
C GLN A 77 25.00 -9.16 -14.87
N ARG A 78 25.47 -10.24 -14.24
CA ARG A 78 26.89 -10.50 -13.92
C ARG A 78 27.62 -11.34 -14.99
N PHE A 79 26.90 -12.18 -15.73
CA PHE A 79 27.47 -13.18 -16.65
C PHE A 79 26.79 -13.17 -18.03
N ASP A 80 27.57 -13.19 -19.11
CA ASP A 80 27.04 -13.43 -20.47
C ASP A 80 26.70 -14.91 -20.66
N CYS A 81 25.42 -15.25 -20.57
CA CYS A 81 24.88 -16.57 -20.87
C CYS A 81 23.60 -16.48 -21.71
N ASN A 82 23.25 -17.58 -22.36
CA ASN A 82 21.88 -17.82 -22.82
C ASN A 82 21.18 -18.58 -21.70
N TYR A 83 19.92 -18.26 -21.39
CA TYR A 83 19.22 -18.93 -20.32
C TYR A 83 17.78 -19.28 -20.69
N GLN A 84 17.29 -20.30 -20.01
CA GLN A 84 15.90 -20.72 -19.98
C GLN A 84 15.56 -21.10 -18.53
N TYR A 85 14.28 -21.13 -18.18
CA TYR A 85 13.87 -21.35 -16.80
C TYR A 85 12.55 -22.11 -16.68
N TRP A 86 12.38 -22.79 -15.55
CA TRP A 86 11.13 -23.39 -15.10
C TRP A 86 10.85 -22.96 -13.65
N PRO A 87 9.83 -22.12 -13.38
CA PRO A 87 9.44 -21.75 -12.03
C PRO A 87 8.62 -22.86 -11.36
N ALA A 88 9.04 -23.37 -10.21
CA ALA A 88 8.24 -24.31 -9.43
C ALA A 88 7.35 -23.56 -8.42
N SER A 89 6.13 -24.06 -8.21
CA SER A 89 5.14 -23.41 -7.34
C SER A 89 5.53 -23.44 -5.85
N ASN A 90 5.98 -24.58 -5.33
CA ASN A 90 6.51 -24.75 -3.96
C ASN A 90 7.33 -26.06 -3.84
N TYR A 91 7.85 -26.37 -2.64
CA TYR A 91 8.75 -27.50 -2.35
C TYR A 91 8.11 -28.87 -2.52
N LYS A 92 6.78 -28.93 -2.44
CA LYS A 92 5.96 -30.15 -2.59
C LYS A 92 5.25 -30.23 -3.93
N THR A 93 5.29 -29.17 -4.73
CA THR A 93 4.51 -29.05 -5.96
C THR A 93 5.38 -28.47 -7.07
N PHE A 94 6.02 -29.38 -7.79
CA PHE A 94 6.83 -29.08 -8.96
C PHE A 94 5.94 -28.94 -10.20
N SER A 95 5.07 -27.92 -10.15
CA SER A 95 4.32 -27.46 -11.30
C SER A 95 4.78 -26.05 -11.63
N ALA A 96 4.82 -25.75 -12.92
CA ALA A 96 5.04 -24.38 -13.39
C ALA A 96 3.99 -23.41 -12.80
N PHE A 97 2.79 -23.93 -12.53
CA PHE A 97 1.58 -23.18 -12.15
C PHE A 97 0.74 -24.01 -11.16
N GLU A 98 0.15 -23.40 -10.13
CA GLU A 98 -0.51 -24.15 -9.06
C GLU A 98 -1.69 -24.99 -9.60
N PRO A 99 -1.80 -26.28 -9.25
CA PRO A 99 -2.98 -27.08 -9.60
C PRO A 99 -4.21 -26.60 -8.81
N LYS A 100 -5.39 -26.64 -9.44
CA LYS A 100 -6.70 -26.48 -8.77
C LYS A 100 -6.76 -27.42 -7.55
N PRO A 101 -7.26 -26.99 -6.37
CA PRO A 101 -8.22 -25.90 -6.13
C PRO A 101 -7.77 -24.85 -5.07
N LEU A 102 -6.47 -24.67 -4.86
CA LEU A 102 -5.98 -23.89 -3.71
C LEU A 102 -6.02 -22.37 -3.94
N LYS A 103 -7.19 -21.78 -3.68
CA LYS A 103 -7.47 -20.35 -3.34
C LYS A 103 -7.63 -19.32 -4.48
N VAL A 104 -8.47 -18.33 -4.14
CA VAL A 104 -9.08 -17.22 -4.91
C VAL A 104 -8.08 -16.27 -5.61
N TYR A 105 -6.78 -16.42 -5.38
CA TYR A 105 -5.75 -15.51 -5.87
C TYR A 105 -4.57 -16.21 -6.56
N ALA A 106 -4.63 -17.52 -6.79
CA ALA A 106 -3.58 -18.26 -7.49
C ALA A 106 -3.95 -18.45 -8.97
N PRO A 107 -3.02 -18.21 -9.91
CA PRO A 107 -3.29 -18.37 -11.32
C PRO A 107 -3.56 -19.84 -11.67
N THR A 108 -4.67 -20.12 -12.35
CA THR A 108 -4.84 -21.39 -13.07
C THR A 108 -4.62 -21.12 -14.56
N MET A 109 -3.52 -21.63 -15.10
CA MET A 109 -3.32 -21.61 -16.54
C MET A 109 -4.21 -22.68 -17.20
N ASP A 110 -4.75 -22.41 -18.37
CA ASP A 110 -5.54 -23.41 -19.09
C ASP A 110 -4.66 -24.58 -19.57
N ASP A 111 -5.28 -25.74 -19.78
CA ASP A 111 -4.57 -26.99 -20.09
C ASP A 111 -3.80 -26.91 -21.43
N LYS A 112 -4.27 -26.12 -22.40
CA LYS A 112 -3.62 -25.96 -23.71
C LYS A 112 -2.36 -25.12 -23.59
N THR A 113 -2.43 -23.99 -22.90
CA THR A 113 -1.27 -23.14 -22.60
C THR A 113 -0.28 -23.90 -21.74
N TYR A 114 -0.75 -24.73 -20.80
CA TYR A 114 0.11 -25.62 -19.99
C TYR A 114 0.85 -26.67 -20.82
N ALA A 115 0.15 -27.35 -21.72
CA ALA A 115 0.77 -28.31 -22.60
C ALA A 115 1.81 -27.66 -23.52
N ALA A 116 1.52 -26.46 -24.05
CA ALA A 116 2.44 -25.70 -24.89
C ALA A 116 3.71 -25.28 -24.14
N GLU A 117 3.55 -24.69 -22.94
CA GLU A 117 4.67 -24.30 -22.08
C GLU A 117 5.51 -25.52 -21.68
N ARG A 118 4.88 -26.62 -21.27
CA ARG A 118 5.60 -27.86 -20.94
C ARG A 118 6.40 -28.40 -22.13
N LYS A 119 5.85 -28.33 -23.35
CA LYS A 119 6.56 -28.72 -24.57
C LYS A 119 7.76 -27.81 -24.85
N ARG A 120 7.59 -26.49 -24.74
CA ARG A 120 8.67 -25.49 -24.89
C ARG A 120 9.78 -25.74 -23.87
N ILE A 121 9.42 -25.87 -22.60
CA ILE A 121 10.35 -26.06 -21.50
C ILE A 121 11.18 -27.35 -21.67
N PHE A 122 10.57 -28.44 -22.14
CA PHE A 122 11.31 -29.68 -22.42
C PHE A 122 12.27 -29.55 -23.62
N ALA A 123 11.93 -28.75 -24.63
CA ALA A 123 12.84 -28.46 -25.73
C ALA A 123 14.05 -27.63 -25.25
N ASP A 124 13.79 -26.60 -24.45
CA ASP A 124 14.81 -25.75 -23.84
C ASP A 124 15.76 -26.55 -22.93
N LEU A 125 15.24 -27.48 -22.14
CA LEU A 125 16.03 -28.39 -21.32
C LEU A 125 16.97 -29.25 -22.17
N ALA A 126 16.50 -29.76 -23.32
CA ALA A 126 17.29 -30.61 -24.20
C ALA A 126 18.45 -29.88 -24.89
N ASP A 127 18.37 -28.55 -25.03
CA ASP A 127 19.41 -27.70 -25.64
C ASP A 127 20.37 -27.07 -24.61
N SER A 128 20.22 -27.37 -23.32
CA SER A 128 21.03 -26.77 -22.25
C SER A 128 22.46 -27.34 -22.16
N ASP A 129 23.47 -26.49 -21.92
CA ASP A 129 24.83 -26.92 -21.56
C ASP A 129 24.94 -27.20 -20.04
N VAL A 130 24.18 -26.46 -19.24
CA VAL A 130 24.09 -26.59 -17.78
C VAL A 130 22.63 -26.58 -17.35
N ILE A 131 22.28 -27.46 -16.42
CA ILE A 131 21.00 -27.45 -15.71
C ILE A 131 21.29 -27.08 -14.25
N MET A 132 20.59 -26.08 -13.70
CA MET A 132 20.71 -25.67 -12.30
C MET A 132 19.40 -25.91 -11.57
N LEU A 133 19.42 -26.73 -10.51
CA LEU A 133 18.27 -26.98 -9.63
C LEU A 133 18.52 -26.32 -8.26
N GLY A 134 17.74 -25.28 -7.95
CA GLY A 134 17.85 -24.49 -6.73
C GLY A 134 17.07 -25.08 -5.56
N LYS A 135 17.76 -25.62 -4.55
CA LYS A 135 17.24 -25.97 -3.21
C LYS A 135 15.98 -26.85 -3.19
N PHE A 136 15.88 -27.80 -4.14
CA PHE A 136 14.91 -28.91 -4.11
C PHE A 136 15.63 -30.24 -3.88
N GLN A 137 14.96 -31.18 -3.21
CA GLN A 137 15.40 -32.56 -3.26
C GLN A 137 15.15 -33.12 -4.65
N PHE A 138 16.17 -33.76 -5.24
CA PHE A 138 16.03 -34.34 -6.58
C PHE A 138 14.91 -35.40 -6.64
N SER A 139 14.64 -36.09 -5.52
CA SER A 139 13.54 -37.05 -5.39
C SER A 139 12.14 -36.43 -5.50
N ASP A 140 12.01 -35.13 -5.20
CA ASP A 140 10.71 -34.42 -5.20
C ASP A 140 10.37 -33.91 -6.61
N VAL A 141 11.35 -33.93 -7.52
CA VAL A 141 11.16 -33.58 -8.94
C VAL A 141 10.33 -34.68 -9.62
N PRO A 142 9.39 -34.37 -10.53
CA PRO A 142 8.60 -35.38 -11.23
C PRO A 142 9.48 -36.37 -12.00
N ALA A 143 9.11 -37.65 -11.97
CA ALA A 143 9.95 -38.73 -12.50
C ALA A 143 10.30 -38.57 -14.00
N ASP A 144 9.37 -38.03 -14.80
CA ASP A 144 9.59 -37.74 -16.21
C ASP A 144 10.62 -36.62 -16.42
N LEU A 145 10.60 -35.58 -15.58
CA LEU A 145 11.56 -34.50 -15.62
C LEU A 145 12.94 -34.94 -15.08
N GLN A 146 12.99 -35.70 -13.99
CA GLN A 146 14.23 -36.33 -13.50
C GLN A 146 14.91 -37.11 -14.63
N LYS A 147 14.16 -37.97 -15.32
CA LYS A 147 14.66 -38.77 -16.45
C LYS A 147 15.20 -37.89 -17.58
N ARG A 148 14.52 -36.80 -17.93
CA ARG A 148 14.97 -35.86 -18.98
C ARG A 148 16.24 -35.12 -18.59
N MET A 149 16.34 -34.63 -17.36
CA MET A 149 17.54 -33.99 -16.83
C MET A 149 18.73 -34.96 -16.89
N LEU A 150 18.57 -36.19 -16.37
CA LEU A 150 19.63 -37.21 -16.38
C LEU A 150 20.02 -37.63 -17.80
N ASN A 151 19.06 -37.75 -18.73
CA ASN A 151 19.36 -38.04 -20.13
C ASN A 151 20.20 -36.91 -20.77
N ARG A 152 19.87 -35.65 -20.47
CA ARG A 152 20.64 -34.51 -20.98
C ARG A 152 22.06 -34.48 -20.40
N VAL A 153 22.22 -34.78 -19.12
CA VAL A 153 23.53 -34.96 -18.49
C VAL A 153 24.31 -36.10 -19.14
N LYS A 154 23.67 -37.25 -19.36
CA LYS A 154 24.29 -38.40 -20.05
C LYS A 154 24.82 -38.03 -21.44
N ALA A 155 24.14 -37.10 -22.13
CA ALA A 155 24.51 -36.54 -23.42
C ALA A 155 25.57 -35.40 -23.37
N GLY A 156 26.12 -35.08 -22.20
CA GLY A 156 27.26 -34.16 -22.05
C GLY A 156 27.00 -32.83 -21.34
N ALA A 157 25.78 -32.57 -20.87
CA ALA A 157 25.50 -31.40 -20.03
C ALA A 157 25.98 -31.58 -18.59
N SER A 158 26.13 -30.49 -17.86
CA SER A 158 26.35 -30.53 -16.40
C SER A 158 25.05 -30.25 -15.65
N LEU A 159 24.77 -31.00 -14.58
CA LEU A 159 23.67 -30.74 -13.65
C LEU A 159 24.26 -30.24 -12.33
N ILE A 160 23.90 -29.02 -11.92
CA ILE A 160 24.26 -28.41 -10.64
C ILE A 160 23.03 -28.49 -9.73
N LEU A 161 23.18 -29.18 -8.61
CA LEU A 161 22.19 -29.34 -7.56
C LEU A 161 22.59 -28.47 -6.38
N ILE A 162 21.81 -27.43 -6.09
CA ILE A 162 22.07 -26.54 -4.96
C ILE A 162 21.25 -27.04 -3.78
N THR A 163 21.91 -27.23 -2.64
CA THR A 163 21.37 -27.80 -1.40
C THR A 163 21.98 -27.09 -0.19
N TYR A 164 21.55 -27.48 1.01
CA TYR A 164 21.97 -26.90 2.27
C TYR A 164 22.02 -27.96 3.38
N ASN A 165 22.84 -27.70 4.40
CA ASN A 165 22.92 -28.46 5.65
C ASN A 165 23.11 -29.97 5.45
N ASP A 166 24.04 -30.37 4.58
CA ASP A 166 24.41 -31.77 4.33
C ASP A 166 23.28 -32.63 3.73
N ILE A 167 22.23 -32.01 3.19
CA ILE A 167 21.13 -32.75 2.58
C ILE A 167 21.53 -33.20 1.16
N MET A 168 22.05 -34.42 1.06
CA MET A 168 22.52 -34.97 -0.23
C MET A 168 21.36 -35.49 -1.10
N PRO A 169 21.38 -35.21 -2.42
CA PRO A 169 20.33 -35.66 -3.32
C PRO A 169 20.37 -37.17 -3.52
N LYS A 170 19.20 -37.81 -3.49
CA LYS A 170 19.05 -39.25 -3.76
C LYS A 170 18.93 -39.49 -5.27
N ILE A 171 20.00 -39.98 -5.89
CA ILE A 171 20.03 -40.38 -7.30
C ILE A 171 20.51 -41.83 -7.36
N SER A 172 19.76 -42.69 -8.05
CA SER A 172 20.08 -44.11 -8.14
C SER A 172 21.38 -44.35 -8.92
N GLY A 173 22.24 -45.23 -8.40
CA GLY A 173 23.45 -45.69 -9.09
C GLY A 173 24.60 -44.67 -9.16
N VAL A 174 24.58 -43.61 -8.36
CA VAL A 174 25.68 -42.63 -8.29
C VAL A 174 26.27 -42.53 -6.89
N THR A 175 27.57 -42.30 -6.83
CA THR A 175 28.29 -41.95 -5.60
C THR A 175 28.98 -40.62 -5.81
N PHE A 176 28.69 -39.65 -4.93
CA PHE A 176 29.29 -38.34 -4.95
C PHE A 176 30.67 -38.39 -4.27
N ARG A 177 31.66 -37.74 -4.89
CA ARG A 177 33.00 -37.56 -4.33
C ARG A 177 33.28 -36.07 -4.14
N PRO A 178 34.05 -35.68 -3.11
CA PRO A 178 34.45 -34.29 -2.93
C PRO A 178 35.11 -33.73 -4.20
N MET A 179 34.71 -32.52 -4.58
CA MET A 179 35.26 -31.75 -5.69
C MET A 179 35.98 -30.51 -5.13
N PRO A 180 37.18 -30.16 -5.64
CA PRO A 180 37.88 -28.95 -5.20
C PRO A 180 37.09 -27.69 -5.58
N MET A 181 37.17 -26.66 -4.72
CA MET A 181 36.60 -25.34 -4.99
C MET A 181 37.33 -24.64 -6.16
N PRO A 182 36.64 -23.76 -6.93
CA PRO A 182 37.28 -22.94 -7.95
C PRO A 182 38.44 -22.12 -7.37
N LYS A 183 39.67 -22.38 -7.85
CA LYS A 183 40.92 -21.80 -7.27
C LYS A 183 41.03 -20.28 -7.38
N ASN A 184 40.22 -19.68 -8.25
CA ASN A 184 40.14 -18.24 -8.50
C ASN A 184 39.22 -17.50 -7.51
N ILE A 185 38.52 -18.23 -6.63
CA ILE A 185 37.66 -17.69 -5.57
C ILE A 185 38.11 -18.27 -4.21
N PRO A 186 38.52 -17.46 -3.23
CA PRO A 186 39.03 -17.95 -1.95
C PRO A 186 37.87 -18.24 -0.99
N ALA A 187 37.05 -19.25 -1.30
CA ALA A 187 35.82 -19.59 -0.57
C ALA A 187 36.01 -19.70 0.95
N ALA A 188 37.11 -20.31 1.41
CA ALA A 188 37.41 -20.45 2.84
C ALA A 188 37.63 -19.11 3.59
N ALA A 189 37.96 -18.04 2.87
CA ALA A 189 38.16 -16.70 3.42
C ALA A 189 36.91 -15.80 3.32
N ILE A 190 35.84 -16.28 2.69
CA ILE A 190 34.58 -15.56 2.47
C ILE A 190 33.55 -16.11 3.46
N PRO A 191 33.06 -15.32 4.43
CA PRO A 191 32.14 -15.79 5.47
C PRO A 191 30.93 -16.58 4.95
N ASP A 192 30.21 -16.08 3.93
CA ASP A 192 29.01 -16.74 3.39
C ASP A 192 29.32 -18.05 2.63
N LEU A 193 30.56 -18.22 2.16
CA LEU A 193 31.02 -19.44 1.48
C LEU A 193 31.80 -20.36 2.42
N LYS A 194 32.06 -19.94 3.65
CA LYS A 194 32.77 -20.75 4.64
C LYS A 194 31.89 -21.96 4.97
N GLY A 195 32.48 -23.16 4.90
CA GLY A 195 31.74 -24.41 5.11
C GLY A 195 31.01 -24.94 3.88
N THR A 196 30.97 -24.19 2.76
CA THR A 196 30.41 -24.69 1.49
C THR A 196 31.15 -25.93 1.01
N LYS A 197 30.42 -26.99 0.70
CA LYS A 197 30.96 -28.25 0.20
C LYS A 197 30.60 -28.42 -1.27
N LEU A 198 31.58 -28.80 -2.08
CA LEU A 198 31.37 -29.27 -3.44
C LEU A 198 31.58 -30.77 -3.51
N SER A 199 30.63 -31.46 -4.13
CA SER A 199 30.79 -32.86 -4.50
C SER A 199 30.37 -33.07 -5.94
N ALA A 200 31.00 -34.01 -6.64
CA ALA A 200 30.69 -34.31 -8.02
C ALA A 200 30.70 -35.80 -8.29
N THR A 201 30.02 -36.19 -9.36
CA THR A 201 30.06 -37.54 -9.93
C THR A 201 29.92 -37.45 -11.44
N SER A 202 30.49 -38.41 -12.15
CA SER A 202 30.35 -38.49 -13.61
C SER A 202 29.08 -39.26 -13.95
N PHE A 203 28.35 -38.81 -14.99
CA PHE A 203 27.14 -39.49 -15.43
C PHE A 203 27.05 -39.44 -16.95
N GLY A 204 27.39 -40.55 -17.62
CA GLY A 204 27.59 -40.57 -19.06
C GLY A 204 28.71 -39.62 -19.50
N ALA A 205 28.46 -38.79 -20.51
CA ALA A 205 29.42 -37.80 -21.00
C ALA A 205 29.44 -36.49 -20.17
N GLY A 206 28.51 -36.34 -19.22
CA GLY A 206 28.36 -35.14 -18.39
C GLY A 206 28.74 -35.36 -16.93
N LYS A 207 28.41 -34.37 -16.10
CA LYS A 207 28.70 -34.36 -14.65
C LYS A 207 27.48 -33.94 -13.85
N ILE A 208 27.33 -34.49 -12.67
CA ILE A 208 26.39 -34.00 -11.65
C ILE A 208 27.25 -33.42 -10.52
N VAL A 209 27.02 -32.16 -10.19
CA VAL A 209 27.71 -31.40 -9.16
C VAL A 209 26.70 -30.99 -8.10
N VAL A 210 27.07 -31.14 -6.83
CA VAL A 210 26.30 -30.73 -5.67
C VAL A 210 27.02 -29.55 -5.02
N VAL A 211 26.31 -28.44 -4.87
CA VAL A 211 26.72 -27.27 -4.08
C VAL A 211 25.92 -27.30 -2.79
N ASP A 212 26.58 -27.56 -1.67
CA ASP A 212 25.96 -27.64 -0.36
C ASP A 212 26.41 -26.46 0.51
N TYR A 213 25.49 -25.55 0.79
CA TYR A 213 25.74 -24.38 1.65
C TYR A 213 25.46 -24.71 3.13
N GLU A 214 26.25 -24.12 4.03
CA GLU A 214 25.97 -24.16 5.46
C GLU A 214 24.95 -23.05 5.80
N GLU A 215 23.71 -23.40 6.19
CA GLU A 215 22.61 -22.43 6.33
C GLU A 215 21.93 -22.49 7.71
N SER A 216 21.51 -21.33 8.23
CA SER A 216 20.66 -21.26 9.43
C SER A 216 19.19 -21.62 9.14
N LYS A 217 18.45 -22.11 10.14
CA LYS A 217 17.00 -22.36 10.02
C LYS A 217 16.26 -21.06 9.68
N HIS A 218 15.51 -21.04 8.57
CA HIS A 218 14.93 -19.82 8.01
C HIS A 218 13.50 -19.51 8.54
N PHE A 219 13.20 -18.22 8.66
CA PHE A 219 11.87 -17.63 8.87
C PHE A 219 11.65 -16.60 7.75
N GLY A 220 11.02 -16.98 6.64
CA GLY A 220 10.82 -16.06 5.52
C GLY A 220 10.06 -16.66 4.35
N ARG A 221 9.29 -15.82 3.63
CA ARG A 221 8.49 -16.20 2.45
C ARG A 221 9.17 -15.87 1.11
N MET A 222 10.20 -15.01 1.10
CA MET A 222 11.08 -14.79 -0.06
C MET A 222 12.28 -15.75 0.04
N VAL A 223 12.62 -16.44 -1.05
CA VAL A 223 13.52 -17.60 -1.03
C VAL A 223 14.61 -17.43 -2.08
N GLU A 224 15.88 -17.37 -1.69
CA GLU A 224 17.01 -17.51 -2.62
C GLU A 224 17.11 -18.95 -3.17
N ASN A 225 17.20 -19.08 -4.49
CA ASN A 225 17.40 -20.32 -5.22
C ASN A 225 18.88 -20.68 -5.43
N LEU A 226 19.73 -19.67 -5.68
CA LEU A 226 21.10 -19.86 -6.18
C LEU A 226 22.17 -19.64 -5.12
N VAL A 227 21.97 -18.66 -4.25
CA VAL A 227 22.95 -18.26 -3.20
C VAL A 227 22.43 -18.62 -1.80
N PRO A 228 23.29 -18.55 -0.76
CA PRO A 228 22.87 -18.75 0.63
C PRO A 228 21.74 -17.79 1.04
N TYR A 229 20.82 -18.25 1.90
CA TYR A 229 19.74 -17.40 2.42
C TYR A 229 20.27 -16.20 3.21
N ASP A 230 19.61 -15.05 3.10
CA ASP A 230 19.90 -13.82 3.85
C ASP A 230 21.36 -13.32 3.73
N SER A 231 21.98 -13.45 2.55
CA SER A 231 23.27 -12.78 2.27
C SER A 231 23.06 -11.26 2.19
N CYS A 232 23.10 -10.60 3.35
CA CYS A 232 22.75 -9.18 3.51
C CYS A 232 23.92 -8.24 3.18
N ASP A 233 25.16 -8.72 3.27
CA ASP A 233 26.34 -7.90 3.00
C ASP A 233 26.58 -7.87 1.48
N PRO A 234 26.53 -6.68 0.83
CA PRO A 234 26.75 -6.56 -0.61
C PRO A 234 28.07 -7.20 -1.08
N LEU A 235 29.11 -7.18 -0.24
CA LEU A 235 30.40 -7.81 -0.52
C LEU A 235 30.25 -9.31 -0.74
N TYR A 236 29.60 -9.98 0.22
CA TYR A 236 29.46 -11.44 0.19
C TYR A 236 28.44 -11.89 -0.85
N TYR A 237 27.41 -11.07 -1.09
CA TYR A 237 26.47 -11.30 -2.19
C TYR A 237 27.19 -11.36 -3.54
N GLU A 238 28.11 -10.43 -3.84
CA GLU A 238 28.92 -10.48 -5.08
C GLU A 238 29.85 -11.70 -5.11
N TYR A 239 30.46 -12.09 -4.00
CA TYR A 239 31.29 -13.29 -3.93
C TYR A 239 30.51 -14.58 -4.20
N ASN A 240 29.27 -14.69 -3.72
CA ASN A 240 28.41 -15.85 -3.99
C ASN A 240 28.15 -16.01 -5.50
N TYR A 241 27.83 -14.91 -6.19
CA TYR A 241 27.68 -14.94 -7.65
C TYR A 241 29.00 -15.21 -8.35
N ALA A 242 30.10 -14.60 -7.92
CA ALA A 242 31.44 -14.84 -8.46
C ALA A 242 31.81 -16.34 -8.40
N PHE A 243 31.55 -16.99 -7.25
CA PHE A 243 31.73 -18.43 -7.07
C PHE A 243 30.91 -19.25 -8.07
N LEU A 244 29.60 -19.00 -8.15
CA LEU A 244 28.73 -19.74 -9.08
C LEU A 244 29.14 -19.54 -10.54
N GLY A 245 29.50 -18.31 -10.93
CA GLY A 245 29.98 -17.99 -12.27
C GLY A 245 31.30 -18.69 -12.61
N ALA A 246 32.23 -18.76 -11.67
CA ALA A 246 33.48 -19.51 -11.81
C ALA A 246 33.22 -21.02 -11.98
N LEU A 247 32.32 -21.60 -11.17
CA LEU A 247 31.93 -23.00 -11.27
C LEU A 247 31.29 -23.32 -12.63
N VAL A 248 30.35 -22.50 -13.09
CA VAL A 248 29.73 -22.66 -14.43
C VAL A 248 30.78 -22.62 -15.52
N ARG A 249 31.74 -21.69 -15.43
CA ARG A 249 32.80 -21.55 -16.42
C ARG A 249 33.69 -22.80 -16.47
N GLU A 250 34.07 -23.35 -15.32
CA GLU A 250 34.86 -24.58 -15.21
C GLU A 250 34.13 -25.80 -15.80
N LEU A 251 32.81 -25.87 -15.65
CA LEU A 251 31.99 -26.97 -16.16
C LEU A 251 31.70 -26.89 -17.67
N THR A 252 31.73 -25.69 -18.26
CA THR A 252 31.28 -25.47 -19.64
C THR A 252 32.40 -25.24 -20.65
N ALA A 253 33.61 -24.94 -20.20
CA ALA A 253 34.72 -24.60 -21.09
C ALA A 253 35.97 -25.44 -20.79
N LYS A 254 36.55 -26.01 -21.84
CA LYS A 254 37.76 -26.83 -21.77
C LYS A 254 39.00 -25.99 -22.08
N ASN A 255 40.13 -26.33 -21.47
CA ASN A 255 41.45 -25.73 -21.75
C ASN A 255 41.52 -24.20 -21.57
N LEU A 256 40.75 -23.64 -20.64
CA LEU A 256 40.82 -22.22 -20.34
C LEU A 256 42.11 -21.86 -19.60
N PRO A 257 42.70 -20.69 -19.90
CA PRO A 257 43.68 -20.13 -18.99
C PRO A 257 43.01 -19.83 -17.64
N VAL A 258 43.64 -20.25 -16.55
CA VAL A 258 43.17 -20.00 -15.18
C VAL A 258 43.98 -18.87 -14.60
N ILE A 259 43.30 -17.86 -14.07
CA ILE A 259 43.93 -16.78 -13.30
C ILE A 259 43.62 -16.98 -11.82
N THR A 260 44.64 -16.91 -10.98
CA THR A 260 44.53 -16.80 -9.53
C THR A 260 45.33 -15.58 -9.07
N ALA A 261 45.14 -15.17 -7.81
CA ALA A 261 45.88 -14.05 -7.22
C ALA A 261 46.69 -14.51 -6.01
N ASP A 262 47.89 -13.96 -5.86
CA ASP A 262 48.69 -14.04 -4.65
C ASP A 262 49.10 -12.64 -4.16
N LYS A 263 49.85 -12.55 -3.06
CA LYS A 263 50.25 -11.26 -2.44
C LYS A 263 51.09 -10.33 -3.35
N SER A 264 51.58 -10.83 -4.48
CA SER A 264 52.58 -10.15 -5.34
C SER A 264 52.17 -10.06 -6.81
N GLY A 265 50.99 -10.56 -7.19
CA GLY A 265 50.52 -10.51 -8.57
C GLY A 265 49.44 -11.53 -8.92
N ALA A 266 49.18 -11.64 -10.22
CA ALA A 266 48.35 -12.69 -10.78
C ALA A 266 49.22 -13.89 -11.17
N VAL A 267 48.69 -15.10 -11.00
CA VAL A 267 49.28 -16.33 -11.55
C VAL A 267 48.35 -16.87 -12.61
N ILE A 268 48.87 -17.02 -13.83
CA ILE A 268 48.12 -17.49 -14.98
C ILE A 268 48.67 -18.85 -15.41
N THR A 269 47.82 -19.87 -15.46
CA THR A 269 48.16 -21.19 -15.98
C THR A 269 47.38 -21.48 -17.26
N GLY A 270 47.93 -22.30 -18.15
CA GLY A 270 47.33 -22.61 -19.45
C GLY A 270 47.78 -21.70 -20.60
N LYS A 271 47.29 -22.00 -21.80
CA LYS A 271 47.64 -21.30 -23.05
C LYS A 271 46.89 -19.98 -23.16
N LEU A 272 47.62 -18.89 -23.42
CA LEU A 272 47.03 -17.55 -23.60
C LEU A 272 46.85 -17.20 -25.08
N PRO A 273 45.75 -16.51 -25.45
CA PRO A 273 45.62 -15.91 -26.75
C PRO A 273 46.54 -14.69 -26.91
N ALA A 274 46.94 -14.40 -28.15
CA ALA A 274 47.76 -13.23 -28.46
C ALA A 274 47.05 -11.93 -28.05
N GLY A 275 47.79 -10.99 -27.46
CA GLY A 275 47.26 -9.70 -27.02
C GLY A 275 46.43 -9.74 -25.72
N ALA A 276 46.43 -10.84 -24.99
CA ALA A 276 45.74 -10.95 -23.71
C ALA A 276 46.29 -9.95 -22.65
N LYS A 277 45.41 -9.46 -21.79
CA LYS A 277 45.71 -8.47 -20.73
C LYS A 277 45.14 -8.90 -19.39
N VAL A 278 45.70 -8.41 -18.30
CA VAL A 278 45.13 -8.54 -16.95
C VAL A 278 44.68 -7.17 -16.49
N ARG A 279 43.39 -6.97 -16.26
CA ARG A 279 42.88 -5.77 -15.56
C ARG A 279 42.72 -6.09 -14.08
N VAL A 280 43.22 -5.21 -13.22
CA VAL A 280 43.11 -5.33 -11.77
C VAL A 280 42.28 -4.16 -11.26
N ASP A 281 41.12 -4.45 -10.67
CA ASP A 281 40.25 -3.47 -10.01
C ASP A 281 40.39 -3.61 -8.49
N TYR A 282 40.65 -2.51 -7.79
CA TYR A 282 40.67 -2.44 -6.33
C TYR A 282 39.40 -1.76 -5.85
N LEU A 283 38.64 -2.44 -4.98
CA LEU A 283 37.30 -2.01 -4.60
C LEU A 283 37.12 -1.93 -3.10
N ASP A 284 36.25 -1.01 -2.67
CA ASP A 284 35.77 -1.04 -1.30
C ASP A 284 34.74 -2.16 -1.06
N ARG A 285 34.31 -2.31 0.20
CA ARG A 285 33.33 -3.32 0.59
C ARG A 285 31.96 -3.17 -0.07
N PHE A 286 31.65 -2.03 -0.68
CA PHE A 286 30.38 -1.79 -1.36
C PHE A 286 30.51 -1.98 -2.89
N GLY A 287 31.66 -2.49 -3.36
CA GLY A 287 31.91 -2.76 -4.77
C GLY A 287 32.27 -1.52 -5.59
N LYS A 288 32.58 -0.38 -4.96
CA LYS A 288 33.02 0.82 -5.67
C LYS A 288 34.51 0.71 -6.01
N VAL A 289 34.82 0.79 -7.30
CA VAL A 289 36.19 0.80 -7.81
C VAL A 289 36.90 2.06 -7.32
N LYS A 290 37.97 1.90 -6.55
CA LYS A 290 38.84 2.99 -6.07
C LYS A 290 40.06 3.17 -6.98
N HIS A 291 40.48 2.10 -7.66
CA HIS A 291 41.60 2.11 -8.59
C HIS A 291 41.46 0.98 -9.59
N SER A 292 41.93 1.19 -10.82
CA SER A 292 41.93 0.17 -11.87
C SER A 292 43.17 0.33 -12.74
N GLU A 293 43.88 -0.76 -13.00
CA GLU A 293 45.06 -0.80 -13.85
C GLU A 293 45.05 -2.02 -14.77
N THR A 294 45.76 -1.94 -15.89
CA THR A 294 45.84 -3.03 -16.87
C THR A 294 47.28 -3.35 -17.22
N TYR A 295 47.59 -4.64 -17.26
CA TYR A 295 48.91 -5.20 -17.49
C TYR A 295 48.88 -6.16 -18.70
N ALA A 296 50.02 -6.35 -19.37
CA ALA A 296 50.15 -7.41 -20.36
C ALA A 296 50.07 -8.79 -19.69
N ALA A 297 49.27 -9.71 -20.23
CA ALA A 297 49.18 -11.05 -19.69
C ALA A 297 50.33 -11.94 -20.21
N LYS A 298 50.89 -12.77 -19.34
CA LYS A 298 51.83 -13.84 -19.71
C LYS A 298 51.54 -15.09 -18.89
N THR A 299 51.79 -16.27 -19.46
CA THR A 299 51.70 -17.53 -18.70
C THR A 299 52.75 -17.51 -17.59
N GLY A 300 52.38 -18.01 -16.40
CA GLY A 300 53.14 -17.82 -15.18
C GLY A 300 52.72 -16.56 -14.44
N LYS A 301 53.68 -15.88 -13.81
CA LYS A 301 53.40 -14.78 -12.87
C LYS A 301 53.40 -13.41 -13.56
N VAL A 302 52.32 -12.65 -13.38
CA VAL A 302 52.22 -11.23 -13.76
C VAL A 302 52.34 -10.41 -12.49
N TYR A 303 53.45 -9.71 -12.34
CA TYR A 303 53.73 -8.90 -11.15
C TYR A 303 53.06 -7.54 -11.25
N PHE A 304 52.41 -7.15 -10.18
CA PHE A 304 51.95 -5.79 -9.94
C PHE A 304 52.01 -5.51 -8.45
N GLN A 305 52.29 -4.26 -8.10
CA GLN A 305 52.31 -3.83 -6.71
C GLN A 305 50.96 -3.22 -6.37
N THR A 306 50.41 -3.59 -5.22
CA THR A 306 49.25 -2.88 -4.65
C THR A 306 49.61 -1.41 -4.51
N PRO A 307 48.90 -0.48 -5.16
CA PRO A 307 49.28 0.92 -5.15
C PRO A 307 49.37 1.44 -3.71
N PRO A 308 50.48 2.09 -3.31
CA PRO A 308 50.68 2.58 -1.95
C PRO A 308 49.71 3.72 -1.60
N SER A 309 48.99 4.29 -2.59
CA SER A 309 47.98 5.33 -2.43
C SER A 309 46.57 4.78 -2.12
N LEU A 310 46.33 3.47 -2.14
CA LEU A 310 44.99 2.92 -1.89
C LEU A 310 44.49 3.19 -0.46
N PRO A 311 43.21 3.55 -0.29
CA PRO A 311 42.63 3.77 1.04
C PRO A 311 42.40 2.43 1.78
N ALA A 312 42.43 2.47 3.12
CA ALA A 312 42.15 1.33 3.99
C ALA A 312 40.74 0.71 3.81
N SER A 313 39.84 1.46 3.19
CA SER A 313 38.49 1.02 2.81
C SER A 313 38.48 -0.01 1.67
N VAL A 314 39.55 -0.15 0.90
CA VAL A 314 39.67 -1.20 -0.14
C VAL A 314 39.69 -2.57 0.53
N LYS A 315 38.74 -3.44 0.15
CA LYS A 315 38.55 -4.79 0.71
C LYS A 315 38.62 -5.89 -0.35
N MET A 316 38.46 -5.56 -1.63
CA MET A 316 38.46 -6.52 -2.73
C MET A 316 39.48 -6.16 -3.79
N GLN A 317 39.99 -7.19 -4.44
CA GLN A 317 40.75 -7.09 -5.66
C GLN A 317 40.14 -8.06 -6.69
N ASP A 318 39.60 -7.51 -7.77
CA ASP A 318 39.11 -8.29 -8.91
C ASP A 318 40.18 -8.28 -10.01
N LEU A 319 40.60 -9.45 -10.48
CA LEU A 319 41.55 -9.63 -11.55
C LEU A 319 40.83 -10.24 -12.75
N PHE A 320 40.74 -9.50 -13.84
CA PHE A 320 40.12 -9.94 -15.09
C PHE A 320 41.20 -10.30 -16.10
N LEU A 321 41.24 -11.55 -16.53
CA LEU A 321 42.03 -11.97 -17.67
C LEU A 321 41.22 -11.70 -18.94
N LEU A 322 41.68 -10.77 -19.76
CA LEU A 322 41.01 -10.25 -20.95
C LEU A 322 41.68 -10.76 -22.22
N ASP A 323 40.91 -11.02 -23.28
CA ASP A 323 41.42 -11.20 -24.63
C ASP A 323 41.80 -9.86 -25.30
N ALA A 324 42.29 -9.91 -26.54
CA ALA A 324 42.69 -8.73 -27.30
C ALA A 324 41.55 -7.74 -27.55
N GLN A 325 40.29 -8.19 -27.48
CA GLN A 325 39.08 -7.38 -27.65
C GLN A 325 38.51 -6.87 -26.32
N GLY A 326 39.18 -7.15 -25.19
CA GLY A 326 38.74 -6.75 -23.86
C GLY A 326 37.61 -7.61 -23.29
N LYS A 327 37.33 -8.79 -23.86
CA LYS A 327 36.35 -9.74 -23.31
C LYS A 327 37.00 -10.63 -22.27
N VAL A 328 36.23 -11.04 -21.26
CA VAL A 328 36.76 -11.78 -20.11
C VAL A 328 36.92 -13.26 -20.46
N LEU A 329 38.16 -13.75 -20.43
CA LEU A 329 38.53 -15.17 -20.57
C LEU A 329 38.29 -15.94 -19.25
N ASN A 330 38.77 -15.36 -18.15
CA ASN A 330 38.69 -15.84 -16.78
C ASN A 330 38.81 -14.64 -15.81
N PHE A 331 38.42 -14.81 -14.55
CA PHE A 331 38.64 -13.80 -13.52
C PHE A 331 39.02 -14.44 -12.18
N ALA A 332 39.64 -13.69 -11.29
CA ALA A 332 39.80 -14.02 -9.88
C ALA A 332 39.27 -12.87 -9.03
N SER A 333 38.64 -13.16 -7.90
CA SER A 333 38.20 -12.14 -6.95
C SER A 333 38.67 -12.55 -5.57
N VAL A 334 39.51 -11.72 -4.95
CA VAL A 334 40.18 -12.04 -3.67
C VAL A 334 40.10 -10.88 -2.67
N PRO A 335 40.11 -11.17 -1.36
CA PRO A 335 40.27 -10.14 -0.35
C PRO A 335 41.58 -9.36 -0.54
N CYS A 336 41.50 -8.04 -0.42
CA CYS A 336 42.65 -7.14 -0.51
C CYS A 336 42.92 -6.52 0.86
N THR A 337 44.19 -6.55 1.29
CA THR A 337 44.65 -5.84 2.49
C THR A 337 45.59 -4.73 2.07
N THR A 338 45.19 -3.48 2.32
CA THR A 338 46.05 -2.31 2.15
C THR A 338 46.83 -2.04 3.44
N PHE A 339 48.09 -1.64 3.33
CA PHE A 339 48.92 -1.28 4.49
C PHE A 339 48.81 0.23 4.78
N ARG A 340 48.00 0.58 5.77
CA ARG A 340 47.90 1.93 6.34
C ARG A 340 48.24 1.86 7.83
N THR A 341 49.08 2.77 8.30
CA THR A 341 49.46 2.87 9.73
C THR A 341 48.43 3.65 10.54
N ASN A 342 47.79 4.64 9.91
CA ASN A 342 46.76 5.51 10.49
C ASN A 342 45.42 5.22 9.81
N LEU A 343 44.42 4.76 10.56
CA LEU A 343 43.11 4.36 10.01
C LEU A 343 41.97 4.53 11.00
N ILE A 344 40.73 4.56 10.47
CA ILE A 344 39.51 4.61 11.27
C ILE A 344 39.17 3.16 11.68
N SER A 345 39.37 2.83 12.96
CA SER A 345 39.13 1.48 13.47
C SER A 345 37.65 1.22 13.76
N SER A 346 36.92 2.24 14.23
CA SER A 346 35.48 2.16 14.40
C SER A 346 34.81 3.53 14.37
N VAL A 347 33.52 3.53 14.01
CA VAL A 347 32.62 4.66 14.13
C VAL A 347 31.43 4.18 14.96
N LYS A 348 31.19 4.79 16.11
CA LYS A 348 30.06 4.48 16.97
C LYS A 348 29.22 5.73 17.19
N LEU A 349 27.98 5.71 16.72
CA LEU A 349 27.00 6.75 17.03
C LEU A 349 26.41 6.50 18.43
N ASP A 350 26.10 7.57 19.15
CA ASP A 350 25.33 7.49 20.39
C ASP A 350 23.89 7.04 20.10
N SER A 351 23.35 7.48 18.96
CA SER A 351 22.09 7.04 18.35
C SER A 351 22.17 7.24 16.83
N ASP A 352 21.64 6.29 16.07
CA ASP A 352 21.48 6.41 14.61
C ASP A 352 20.19 7.15 14.22
N ILE A 353 19.28 7.39 15.16
CA ILE A 353 18.02 8.13 14.95
C ILE A 353 18.12 9.50 15.62
N CYS A 354 17.73 10.57 14.92
CA CYS A 354 17.77 11.90 15.52
C CYS A 354 16.61 12.16 16.48
N GLY A 355 16.90 12.94 17.53
CA GLY A 355 15.87 13.66 18.28
C GLY A 355 15.30 14.86 17.51
N LYS A 356 14.36 15.57 18.13
CA LYS A 356 13.75 16.79 17.56
C LYS A 356 14.77 17.92 17.31
N ASP A 357 15.88 17.90 18.03
CA ASP A 357 16.99 18.86 17.88
C ASP A 357 17.88 18.58 16.65
N ARG A 358 17.63 17.47 15.93
CA ARG A 358 18.39 17.03 14.74
C ARG A 358 19.89 16.88 15.02
N LYS A 359 20.26 16.62 16.28
CA LYS A 359 21.64 16.47 16.71
C LYS A 359 22.07 15.01 16.64
N PHE A 360 23.28 14.79 16.15
CA PHE A 360 23.97 13.51 16.20
C PHE A 360 25.30 13.67 16.90
N SER A 361 25.69 12.66 17.65
CA SER A 361 27.00 12.57 18.29
C SER A 361 27.50 11.14 18.29
N GLY A 362 28.80 11.00 18.52
CA GLY A 362 29.42 9.70 18.58
C GLY A 362 30.93 9.80 18.76
N VAL A 363 31.58 8.65 18.60
CA VAL A 363 33.01 8.47 18.74
C VAL A 363 33.57 7.81 17.50
N ILE A 364 34.61 8.41 16.94
CA ILE A 364 35.48 7.80 15.94
C ILE A 364 36.73 7.31 16.67
N THR A 365 37.02 6.02 16.61
CA THR A 365 38.28 5.50 17.14
C THR A 365 39.29 5.42 16.02
N MET A 366 40.41 6.12 16.17
CA MET A 366 41.56 6.04 15.28
C MET A 366 42.53 4.97 15.80
N LYS A 367 43.24 4.32 14.88
CA LYS A 367 44.39 3.46 15.18
C LYS A 367 45.63 4.07 14.54
N GLY A 368 46.74 4.13 15.28
CA GLY A 368 48.01 4.71 14.83
C GLY A 368 48.29 6.06 15.49
N ILE A 369 49.09 6.91 14.84
CA ILE A 369 49.39 8.28 15.30
C ILE A 369 48.87 9.24 14.21
N PRO A 370 47.55 9.45 14.11
CA PRO A 370 46.98 10.22 13.01
C PRO A 370 47.36 11.69 13.11
N LYS A 371 47.92 12.27 12.04
CA LYS A 371 48.22 13.72 11.93
C LYS A 371 47.29 14.45 10.94
N GLY A 372 46.25 13.76 10.51
CA GLY A 372 45.38 14.17 9.42
C GLY A 372 44.08 14.85 9.88
N THR A 373 43.12 14.94 8.95
CA THR A 373 41.81 15.53 9.19
C THR A 373 40.71 14.51 8.95
N LEU A 374 39.76 14.40 9.87
CA LEU A 374 38.51 13.68 9.67
C LEU A 374 37.51 14.63 8.99
N LYS A 375 37.01 14.25 7.81
CA LYS A 375 35.96 14.96 7.08
C LYS A 375 34.65 14.18 7.16
N PHE A 376 33.57 14.88 7.49
CA PHE A 376 32.22 14.33 7.60
C PHE A 376 31.39 14.84 6.43
N GLU A 377 30.64 13.95 5.80
CA GLU A 377 29.73 14.27 4.72
C GLU A 377 28.47 13.41 4.85
N ALA A 378 27.29 14.02 5.03
CA ALA A 378 26.04 13.28 5.06
C ALA A 378 25.32 13.43 3.72
N THR A 379 25.05 12.30 3.04
CA THR A 379 24.31 12.26 1.77
C THR A 379 22.95 11.63 2.00
N ASP A 380 21.87 12.36 1.71
CA ASP A 380 20.51 11.85 1.93
C ASP A 380 20.05 10.84 0.89
N ASN A 381 18.89 10.21 1.13
CA ASN A 381 18.23 9.28 0.21
C ASN A 381 17.77 9.89 -1.15
N ARG A 382 17.98 11.19 -1.36
CA ARG A 382 17.76 11.90 -2.64
C ARG A 382 19.09 12.24 -3.34
N GLY A 383 20.21 11.80 -2.79
CA GLY A 383 21.56 12.04 -3.30
C GLY A 383 22.12 13.44 -3.02
N ARG A 384 21.50 14.20 -2.10
CA ARG A 384 21.95 15.56 -1.73
C ARG A 384 22.96 15.50 -0.60
N ILE A 385 23.96 16.37 -0.62
CA ILE A 385 24.89 16.50 0.50
C ILE A 385 24.32 17.48 1.50
N ILE A 386 23.75 16.97 2.59
CA ILE A 386 22.97 17.74 3.56
C ILE A 386 23.80 18.25 4.75
N TYR A 387 25.01 17.75 4.90
CA TYR A 387 25.92 18.18 5.96
C TYR A 387 27.38 17.99 5.56
N ARG A 388 28.23 18.95 5.93
CA ARG A 388 29.70 18.87 5.80
C ARG A 388 30.38 19.49 7.01
N SER A 389 31.39 18.82 7.54
CA SER A 389 32.32 19.40 8.50
C SER A 389 33.66 18.69 8.49
N SER A 390 34.61 19.21 9.25
CA SER A 390 35.90 18.56 9.47
C SER A 390 36.44 18.83 10.86
N MET A 391 37.25 17.92 11.37
CA MET A 391 38.02 18.11 12.60
C MET A 391 39.41 17.49 12.46
N LYS A 392 40.37 17.97 13.26
CA LYS A 392 41.68 17.32 13.36
C LYS A 392 41.50 15.93 13.98
N ALA A 393 42.22 14.94 13.44
CA ALA A 393 42.25 13.61 14.02
C ALA A 393 43.25 13.58 15.19
N ALA A 394 42.88 12.91 16.29
CA ALA A 394 43.73 12.57 17.41
C ALA A 394 43.86 11.04 17.53
N ASP A 395 44.88 10.55 18.23
CA ASP A 395 45.00 9.12 18.55
C ASP A 395 43.84 8.67 19.47
N GLY A 396 43.40 7.42 19.30
CA GLY A 396 42.31 6.83 20.06
C GLY A 396 40.95 7.46 19.76
N ALA A 397 40.19 7.78 20.80
CA ALA A 397 38.80 8.19 20.70
C ALA A 397 38.63 9.69 20.36
N ASN A 398 37.98 9.96 19.23
CA ASN A 398 37.63 11.29 18.73
C ASN A 398 36.13 11.51 18.86
N LYS A 399 35.69 12.31 19.82
CA LYS A 399 34.27 12.66 19.99
C LYS A 399 33.86 13.69 18.94
N PHE A 400 32.68 13.50 18.36
CA PHE A 400 32.08 14.48 17.46
C PHE A 400 30.61 14.72 17.82
N ALA A 401 30.12 15.90 17.48
CA ALA A 401 28.70 16.23 17.52
C ALA A 401 28.37 17.22 16.39
N PHE A 402 27.23 17.04 15.75
CA PHE A 402 26.75 17.94 14.71
C PHE A 402 25.23 18.02 14.68
N THR A 403 24.73 19.12 14.10
CA THR A 403 23.29 19.32 13.85
C THR A 403 23.06 19.33 12.34
N VAL A 404 22.19 18.44 11.88
CA VAL A 404 21.81 18.38 10.46
C VAL A 404 20.67 19.37 10.20
N PRO A 405 20.75 20.24 9.19
CA PRO A 405 19.66 21.14 8.86
C PRO A 405 18.35 20.38 8.55
N PRO A 406 17.18 21.05 8.61
CA PRO A 406 15.87 20.42 8.47
C PRO A 406 15.53 20.12 6.99
N PHE A 407 16.31 19.26 6.35
CA PHE A 407 15.99 18.69 5.04
C PHE A 407 14.83 17.71 5.14
N ASP A 408 13.98 17.74 4.12
CA ASP A 408 12.90 16.78 3.87
C ASP A 408 13.49 15.48 3.31
N SER A 409 13.94 14.62 4.23
CA SER A 409 14.58 13.32 4.01
C SER A 409 14.34 12.42 5.23
N TYR A 410 14.29 11.10 5.03
CA TYR A 410 14.06 10.12 6.11
C TYR A 410 15.35 9.41 6.56
N SER A 411 16.39 9.43 5.73
CA SER A 411 17.74 8.98 6.13
C SER A 411 18.84 9.70 5.36
N ALA A 412 20.07 9.54 5.85
CA ALA A 412 21.29 9.90 5.15
C ALA A 412 22.44 8.94 5.49
N LYS A 413 23.35 8.74 4.54
CA LYS A 413 24.63 8.05 4.74
C LYS A 413 25.68 9.06 5.20
N LEU A 414 26.15 8.91 6.42
CA LEU A 414 27.26 9.67 7.00
C LEU A 414 28.59 9.01 6.60
N ASN A 415 29.27 9.65 5.66
CA ASN A 415 30.60 9.29 5.20
C ASN A 415 31.65 10.04 6.01
N ILE A 416 32.60 9.30 6.59
CA ILE A 416 33.70 9.80 7.41
C ILE A 416 35.00 9.44 6.72
N LYS A 417 35.68 10.45 6.18
CA LYS A 417 36.90 10.32 5.40
C LYS A 417 38.09 10.80 6.23
N TYR A 418 39.07 9.94 6.45
CA TYR A 418 40.34 10.33 7.03
C TYR A 418 41.30 10.78 5.93
N MET A 419 41.68 12.06 5.97
CA MET A 419 42.58 12.68 5.00
C MET A 419 43.97 12.85 5.62
N GLU A 420 45.00 12.36 4.94
CA GLU A 420 46.40 12.47 5.36
C GLU A 420 47.24 12.97 4.18
N ASN A 421 48.05 14.01 4.38
CA ASN A 421 48.88 14.64 3.33
C ASN A 421 48.10 15.00 2.04
N GLY A 422 46.84 15.42 2.18
CA GLY A 422 45.98 15.77 1.05
C GLY A 422 45.31 14.59 0.33
N ALA A 423 45.66 13.35 0.66
CA ALA A 423 45.07 12.13 0.10
C ALA A 423 44.09 11.46 1.08
N MET A 424 43.14 10.67 0.54
CA MET A 424 42.20 9.90 1.37
C MET A 424 42.90 8.62 1.85
N ALA A 425 43.21 8.56 3.14
CA ALA A 425 43.87 7.43 3.77
C ALA A 425 42.87 6.33 4.18
N ASP A 426 41.67 6.71 4.62
CA ASP A 426 40.60 5.77 4.97
C ASP A 426 39.20 6.40 4.83
N GLU A 427 38.16 5.57 4.74
CA GLU A 427 36.77 5.96 4.62
C GLU A 427 35.87 4.94 5.34
N GLN A 428 34.97 5.43 6.19
CA GLN A 428 33.92 4.65 6.83
C GLN A 428 32.55 5.29 6.56
N GLU A 429 31.52 4.46 6.42
CA GLU A 429 30.15 4.90 6.23
C GLU A 429 29.25 4.34 7.33
N THR A 430 28.34 5.16 7.83
CA THR A 430 27.22 4.74 8.68
C THR A 430 25.93 5.43 8.24
N SER A 431 24.77 4.96 8.71
CA SER A 431 23.47 5.57 8.39
C SER A 431 22.92 6.34 9.57
N ILE A 432 22.27 7.46 9.27
CA ILE A 432 21.49 8.24 10.22
C ILE A 432 20.05 8.40 9.71
N TYR A 433 19.09 8.42 10.63
CA TYR A 433 17.66 8.39 10.33
C TYR A 433 16.94 9.58 10.95
N PHE A 434 15.96 10.10 10.22
CA PHE A 434 15.09 11.20 10.64
C PHE A 434 13.67 10.66 10.82
N PRO A 435 12.98 11.01 11.92
CA PRO A 435 11.60 10.61 12.12
C PRO A 435 10.66 11.15 11.04
N ILE A 436 9.66 10.36 10.66
CA ILE A 436 8.60 10.78 9.72
C ILE A 436 7.79 11.92 10.33
N ASP A 437 7.55 12.98 9.55
CA ASP A 437 6.64 14.06 9.89
C ASP A 437 5.24 13.79 9.31
N ARG A 438 4.26 13.51 10.17
CA ARG A 438 2.85 13.30 9.77
C ARG A 438 2.30 14.47 8.96
N ALA A 439 2.63 15.71 9.33
CA ALA A 439 2.08 16.88 8.64
C ALA A 439 2.56 16.93 7.18
N ALA A 440 3.81 16.52 6.93
CA ALA A 440 4.36 16.40 5.59
C ALA A 440 3.66 15.29 4.79
N VAL A 441 3.41 14.13 5.40
CA VAL A 441 2.69 13.00 4.77
C VAL A 441 1.24 13.39 4.43
N GLN A 442 0.55 14.17 5.25
CA GLN A 442 -0.85 14.56 4.99
C GLN A 442 -1.00 15.76 4.06
N ASN A 443 0.09 16.44 3.69
CA ASN A 443 0.00 17.69 2.94
C ASN A 443 -0.36 17.51 1.46
N ASP A 444 -0.18 16.31 0.90
CA ASP A 444 -0.51 15.98 -0.50
C ASP A 444 -1.18 14.62 -0.60
N PHE A 445 -1.71 14.29 -1.77
CA PHE A 445 -2.40 13.02 -2.01
C PHE A 445 -1.43 11.85 -1.96
N GLN A 446 -1.74 10.85 -1.13
CA GLN A 446 -0.83 9.73 -0.84
C GLN A 446 -1.15 8.49 -1.67
N PHE A 447 -0.10 7.85 -2.19
CA PHE A 447 -0.18 6.49 -2.72
C PHE A 447 0.41 5.51 -1.71
N ALA A 448 -0.44 4.71 -1.08
CA ALA A 448 -0.01 3.69 -0.13
C ALA A 448 -0.22 2.29 -0.70
N ILE A 449 0.49 1.31 -0.14
CA ILE A 449 0.34 -0.10 -0.54
C ILE A 449 0.38 -1.03 0.66
N TRP A 450 -0.42 -2.09 0.59
CA TRP A 450 -0.34 -3.22 1.51
C TRP A 450 0.75 -4.18 1.04
N ALA A 451 1.76 -4.44 1.88
CA ALA A 451 2.88 -5.28 1.49
C ALA A 451 3.44 -6.09 2.67
N ASN A 452 4.12 -7.20 2.33
CA ASN A 452 4.86 -8.05 3.28
C ASN A 452 6.36 -7.94 2.96
N CYS A 453 7.10 -7.13 3.72
CA CYS A 453 8.48 -6.74 3.39
C CYS A 453 9.51 -7.19 4.46
N VAL A 454 9.50 -8.47 4.84
CA VAL A 454 10.20 -8.99 6.04
C VAL A 454 11.51 -9.76 5.82
N SER A 455 12.03 -9.86 4.59
CA SER A 455 13.28 -10.59 4.38
C SER A 455 14.49 -9.65 4.36
N LYS A 456 15.61 -10.08 4.95
CA LYS A 456 16.88 -9.36 4.87
C LYS A 456 17.60 -9.58 3.52
N SER A 457 17.01 -10.39 2.64
CA SER A 457 17.44 -10.58 1.27
C SER A 457 17.67 -9.25 0.54
N PRO A 458 18.74 -9.13 -0.25
CA PRO A 458 18.91 -8.03 -1.21
C PRO A 458 17.70 -7.87 -2.16
N VAL A 459 16.97 -8.94 -2.45
CA VAL A 459 15.76 -8.88 -3.30
C VAL A 459 14.67 -8.02 -2.67
N THR A 460 14.44 -8.13 -1.35
CA THR A 460 13.48 -7.26 -0.63
C THR A 460 13.84 -5.78 -0.78
N ARG A 461 15.14 -5.48 -0.70
CA ARG A 461 15.65 -4.12 -0.89
C ARG A 461 15.34 -3.60 -2.30
N PHE A 462 15.54 -4.42 -3.32
CA PHE A 462 15.23 -4.07 -4.70
C PHE A 462 13.71 -3.89 -4.91
N THR A 463 12.88 -4.71 -4.28
CA THR A 463 11.42 -4.57 -4.30
C THR A 463 10.98 -3.22 -3.75
N VAL A 464 11.50 -2.81 -2.58
CA VAL A 464 11.21 -1.50 -1.96
C VAL A 464 11.69 -0.35 -2.86
N GLU A 465 12.87 -0.49 -3.47
CA GLU A 465 13.38 0.48 -4.43
C GLU A 465 12.45 0.64 -5.65
N GLN A 466 11.95 -0.46 -6.20
CA GLN A 466 11.01 -0.40 -7.32
C GLN A 466 9.71 0.29 -6.87
N MET A 467 9.13 -0.08 -5.72
CA MET A 467 7.94 0.59 -5.19
C MET A 467 8.13 2.10 -5.08
N LYS A 468 9.30 2.57 -4.62
CA LYS A 468 9.62 4.00 -4.62
C LYS A 468 9.60 4.62 -6.01
N LYS A 469 10.19 3.94 -7.01
CA LYS A 469 10.21 4.39 -8.41
C LYS A 469 8.81 4.51 -9.01
N ALA A 470 7.87 3.67 -8.58
CA ALA A 470 6.46 3.77 -8.96
C ALA A 470 5.68 4.88 -8.23
N GLY A 471 6.31 5.62 -7.31
CA GLY A 471 5.66 6.71 -6.60
C GLY A 471 4.89 6.29 -5.35
N ILE A 472 5.16 5.10 -4.79
CA ILE A 472 4.64 4.72 -3.47
C ILE A 472 5.22 5.65 -2.40
N ASP A 473 4.32 6.29 -1.66
CA ASP A 473 4.64 7.20 -0.56
C ASP A 473 4.67 6.46 0.78
N ILE A 474 3.78 5.47 0.96
CA ILE A 474 3.61 4.74 2.23
C ILE A 474 3.54 3.23 2.00
N ILE A 475 4.30 2.45 2.77
CA ILE A 475 4.11 0.99 2.87
C ILE A 475 3.46 0.69 4.21
N MET A 476 2.31 0.01 4.19
CA MET A 476 1.75 -0.59 5.39
C MET A 476 2.17 -2.04 5.48
N ASP A 477 2.95 -2.36 6.51
CA ASP A 477 3.41 -3.72 6.77
C ASP A 477 2.36 -4.50 7.58
N ALA A 478 1.98 -5.68 7.07
CA ALA A 478 1.01 -6.55 7.71
C ALA A 478 1.63 -7.60 8.65
N GLU A 479 2.94 -7.79 8.59
CA GLU A 479 3.63 -8.90 9.25
C GLU A 479 3.72 -8.68 10.77
N VAL A 480 3.80 -7.43 11.23
CA VAL A 480 3.75 -7.13 12.68
C VAL A 480 2.52 -7.71 13.36
N MET A 481 1.36 -7.65 12.72
CA MET A 481 0.15 -8.25 13.27
C MET A 481 0.29 -9.78 13.36
N TYR A 482 0.78 -10.43 12.30
CA TYR A 482 0.86 -11.89 12.20
C TYR A 482 1.90 -12.51 13.12
N TYR A 483 3.04 -11.85 13.31
CA TYR A 483 4.17 -12.38 14.10
C TYR A 483 4.29 -11.74 15.48
N ARG A 484 3.55 -10.67 15.77
CA ARG A 484 3.62 -9.89 17.03
C ARG A 484 5.03 -9.42 17.36
N ASP A 485 5.84 -9.18 16.34
CA ASP A 485 7.24 -8.82 16.48
C ASP A 485 7.63 -7.69 15.51
N PHE A 486 8.11 -6.59 16.09
CA PHE A 486 8.62 -5.44 15.33
C PHE A 486 10.05 -5.65 14.83
N SER A 487 10.81 -6.60 15.38
CA SER A 487 12.19 -6.88 14.97
C SER A 487 12.30 -7.29 13.49
N ASN A 488 11.20 -7.75 12.92
CA ASN A 488 11.07 -8.15 11.52
C ASN A 488 10.70 -7.01 10.57
N ILE A 489 10.21 -5.85 11.06
CA ILE A 489 10.06 -4.67 10.19
C ILE A 489 11.43 -4.02 10.00
N PRO A 490 11.80 -3.66 8.77
CA PRO A 490 12.98 -2.85 8.52
C PRO A 490 12.59 -1.36 8.30
N PRO A 491 12.19 -0.57 9.33
CA PRO A 491 11.84 0.84 9.12
C PRO A 491 13.01 1.63 8.52
N ARG A 492 14.24 1.21 8.85
CA ARG A 492 15.49 1.69 8.25
C ARG A 492 15.53 1.48 6.74
N LEU A 493 15.07 0.33 6.23
CA LEU A 493 15.01 0.06 4.80
C LEU A 493 14.03 1.01 4.11
N PHE A 494 12.83 1.21 4.65
CA PHE A 494 11.86 2.14 4.07
C PHE A 494 12.39 3.58 4.08
N HIS A 495 13.03 4.01 5.18
CA HIS A 495 13.65 5.32 5.28
C HIS A 495 14.79 5.51 4.26
N ASP A 496 15.61 4.49 4.05
CA ASP A 496 16.69 4.47 3.05
C ASP A 496 16.19 4.74 1.62
N TYR A 497 14.93 4.43 1.32
CA TYR A 497 14.29 4.75 0.04
C TYR A 497 13.33 5.94 0.10
N GLY A 498 13.19 6.60 1.25
CA GLY A 498 12.30 7.76 1.40
C GLY A 498 10.83 7.39 1.30
N ILE A 499 10.48 6.22 1.84
CA ILE A 499 9.10 5.74 1.97
C ILE A 499 8.71 5.85 3.44
N ALA A 500 7.54 6.44 3.70
CA ALA A 500 6.97 6.44 5.04
C ALA A 500 6.35 5.06 5.33
N TYR A 501 6.22 4.68 6.60
CA TYR A 501 5.67 3.37 6.93
C TYR A 501 4.50 3.47 7.91
N ALA A 502 3.61 2.50 7.79
CA ALA A 502 2.45 2.31 8.66
C ALA A 502 2.47 0.89 9.23
N ILE A 503 1.84 0.71 10.39
CA ILE A 503 1.89 -0.55 11.13
C ILE A 503 0.49 -1.11 11.32
N TYR A 504 0.29 -2.35 10.89
CA TYR A 504 -0.89 -3.12 11.25
C TYR A 504 -0.68 -3.77 12.63
N LEU A 505 -1.37 -3.28 13.67
CA LEU A 505 -1.12 -3.67 15.06
C LEU A 505 -1.98 -4.85 15.54
N THR A 506 -3.25 -4.88 15.15
CA THR A 506 -4.21 -5.84 15.71
C THR A 506 -5.44 -5.93 14.81
N ARG A 507 -6.21 -7.01 14.93
CA ARG A 507 -7.49 -7.21 14.24
C ARG A 507 -8.51 -7.78 15.22
N LEU A 508 -9.72 -7.23 15.23
CA LEU A 508 -10.86 -7.68 16.04
C LEU A 508 -11.94 -8.24 15.12
N VAL A 509 -11.85 -9.53 14.79
CA VAL A 509 -12.87 -10.23 14.02
C VAL A 509 -13.29 -11.50 14.75
N VAL A 510 -14.60 -11.62 15.05
CA VAL A 510 -15.20 -12.82 15.62
C VAL A 510 -15.98 -13.54 14.52
N GLU A 511 -15.39 -14.61 13.97
CA GLU A 511 -16.00 -15.42 12.90
C GLU A 511 -16.53 -16.76 13.41
N TYR A 512 -17.68 -17.19 12.91
CA TYR A 512 -18.22 -18.54 13.17
C TYR A 512 -17.44 -19.65 12.44
N LYS A 513 -16.91 -19.36 11.23
CA LYS A 513 -16.27 -20.37 10.36
C LYS A 513 -14.80 -20.69 10.70
N TYR A 514 -14.11 -19.79 11.41
CA TYR A 514 -12.68 -19.93 11.73
C TYR A 514 -12.38 -20.65 13.05
N GLN A 515 -13.39 -21.17 13.75
CA GLN A 515 -13.19 -22.00 14.94
C GLN A 515 -12.38 -23.30 14.68
N GLN A 516 -12.19 -23.71 13.41
CA GLN A 516 -11.48 -24.94 13.07
C GLN A 516 -10.08 -24.77 12.46
N LEU A 517 -9.62 -23.57 12.06
CA LEU A 517 -8.43 -23.46 11.19
C LEU A 517 -7.40 -22.34 11.43
N CYS A 518 -7.48 -21.50 12.47
CA CYS A 518 -6.43 -20.49 12.73
C CYS A 518 -5.95 -20.45 14.19
N ASN A 519 -4.63 -20.52 14.38
CA ASN A 519 -3.94 -20.30 15.66
C ASN A 519 -4.29 -18.91 16.22
N LEU A 520 -5.13 -18.82 17.25
CA LEU A 520 -4.90 -19.06 18.69
C LEU A 520 -4.27 -17.84 19.42
N SER A 521 -5.04 -16.78 19.71
CA SER A 521 -4.80 -15.90 20.89
C SER A 521 -5.98 -14.99 21.26
N LEU A 522 -6.60 -14.28 20.30
CA LEU A 522 -7.80 -13.47 20.57
C LEU A 522 -9.07 -14.31 20.50
N ALA A 523 -9.16 -15.20 19.52
CA ALA A 523 -10.28 -16.15 19.39
C ALA A 523 -10.32 -17.14 20.55
N ASP A 524 -9.17 -17.58 21.10
CA ASP A 524 -9.15 -18.41 22.31
C ASP A 524 -9.52 -17.62 23.55
N ALA A 525 -9.02 -16.39 23.70
CA ALA A 525 -9.42 -15.55 24.82
C ALA A 525 -10.93 -15.25 24.78
N VAL A 526 -11.52 -15.04 23.60
CA VAL A 526 -12.97 -14.85 23.43
C VAL A 526 -13.74 -16.18 23.54
N ARG A 527 -13.19 -17.31 23.10
CA ARG A 527 -13.81 -18.64 23.20
C ARG A 527 -13.80 -19.16 24.65
N ASP A 528 -12.71 -18.95 25.36
CA ASP A 528 -12.48 -19.44 26.72
C ASP A 528 -13.08 -18.48 27.76
N ASN A 529 -13.02 -17.16 27.54
CA ASN A 529 -13.60 -16.16 28.46
C ASN A 529 -14.97 -15.63 28.02
N LYS A 530 -15.50 -16.06 26.86
CA LYS A 530 -16.83 -15.68 26.33
C LYS A 530 -17.11 -14.17 26.22
N SER A 531 -16.06 -13.32 26.29
CA SER A 531 -16.11 -11.85 26.30
C SER A 531 -14.87 -11.27 25.60
N TYR A 532 -14.98 -10.08 25.00
CA TYR A 532 -13.87 -9.35 24.34
C TYR A 532 -13.07 -8.43 25.30
N VAL A 533 -13.55 -8.27 26.53
CA VAL A 533 -12.90 -7.57 27.65
C VAL A 533 -13.08 -8.37 28.95
N ASP A 534 -12.21 -8.15 29.93
CA ASP A 534 -12.33 -8.71 31.28
C ASP A 534 -13.50 -8.08 32.06
N LYS A 535 -13.74 -8.58 33.29
CA LYS A 535 -14.80 -8.08 34.20
C LYS A 535 -14.69 -6.59 34.55
N ASN A 536 -13.50 -6.00 34.42
CA ASN A 536 -13.24 -4.58 34.67
C ASN A 536 -13.35 -3.73 33.39
N GLY A 537 -13.70 -4.35 32.26
CA GLY A 537 -13.75 -3.71 30.96
C GLY A 537 -12.37 -3.51 30.31
N LYS A 538 -11.31 -4.16 30.78
CA LYS A 538 -9.95 -4.11 30.19
C LYS A 538 -9.77 -5.21 29.13
N PRO A 539 -9.04 -5.01 28.03
CA PRO A 539 -8.80 -6.08 27.08
C PRO A 539 -7.70 -6.99 27.63
N PHE A 540 -7.64 -8.25 27.18
CA PHE A 540 -6.71 -9.24 27.73
C PHE A 540 -5.23 -8.82 27.63
N ALA A 541 -4.49 -8.98 28.73
CA ALA A 541 -3.19 -8.33 28.96
C ALA A 541 -2.05 -8.72 27.99
N SER A 542 -2.08 -9.93 27.42
CA SER A 542 -1.04 -10.42 26.49
C SER A 542 -0.99 -9.63 25.17
N ASN A 543 -2.14 -9.16 24.68
CA ASN A 543 -2.22 -8.32 23.48
C ASN A 543 -1.75 -6.89 23.75
N PHE A 544 -2.01 -6.37 24.95
CA PHE A 544 -1.61 -5.01 25.33
C PHE A 544 -0.09 -4.87 25.48
N ASN A 545 0.58 -5.83 26.12
CA ASN A 545 2.03 -5.77 26.36
C ASN A 545 2.85 -5.86 25.06
N SER A 546 2.35 -6.59 24.04
CA SER A 546 3.02 -6.68 22.74
C SER A 546 2.86 -5.39 21.93
N ILE A 547 1.64 -4.82 21.88
CA ILE A 547 1.38 -3.52 21.23
C ILE A 547 2.27 -2.43 21.83
N GLU A 548 2.41 -2.37 23.15
CA GLU A 548 3.26 -1.41 23.83
C GLU A 548 4.72 -1.48 23.38
N LYS A 549 5.31 -2.69 23.37
CA LYS A 549 6.70 -2.89 22.92
C LYS A 549 6.89 -2.52 21.45
N ILE A 550 5.91 -2.84 20.59
CA ILE A 550 5.93 -2.49 19.17
C ILE A 550 5.94 -0.96 19.03
N VAL A 551 5.01 -0.26 19.70
CA VAL A 551 4.85 1.20 19.61
C VAL A 551 6.09 1.92 20.15
N GLN A 552 6.65 1.49 21.29
CA GLN A 552 7.87 2.07 21.87
C GLN A 552 9.08 2.02 20.92
N ASN A 553 9.16 0.99 20.08
CA ASN A 553 10.23 0.84 19.10
C ASN A 553 9.94 1.57 17.80
N ALA A 554 8.69 1.51 17.33
CA ALA A 554 8.23 2.17 16.12
C ALA A 554 8.28 3.69 16.22
N CYS A 555 7.77 4.28 17.30
CA CYS A 555 7.58 5.73 17.38
C CYS A 555 8.90 6.53 17.26
N LYS A 556 10.05 5.90 17.53
CA LYS A 556 11.39 6.49 17.35
C LYS A 556 11.65 6.90 15.91
N PHE A 557 11.13 6.15 14.93
CA PHE A 557 11.27 6.46 13.51
C PHE A 557 10.14 7.35 12.97
N GLY A 558 9.15 7.68 13.79
CA GLY A 558 7.88 8.27 13.35
C GLY A 558 7.05 7.27 12.54
N VAL A 559 5.73 7.31 12.70
CA VAL A 559 4.82 6.38 12.00
C VAL A 559 3.79 7.20 11.24
N ALA A 560 3.54 6.88 9.97
CA ALA A 560 2.52 7.58 9.20
C ALA A 560 1.13 7.39 9.83
N TYR A 561 0.77 6.13 10.09
CA TYR A 561 -0.39 5.76 10.87
C TYR A 561 -0.25 4.37 11.52
N TYR A 562 -0.92 4.18 12.66
CA TYR A 562 -1.17 2.87 13.25
C TYR A 562 -2.56 2.39 12.85
N ASN A 563 -2.63 1.20 12.27
CA ASN A 563 -3.86 0.54 11.91
C ASN A 563 -4.27 -0.46 13.00
N LEU A 564 -5.48 -0.27 13.53
CA LEU A 564 -6.07 -1.05 14.61
C LEU A 564 -6.95 -2.21 14.11
N GLY A 565 -6.96 -2.50 12.82
CA GLY A 565 -7.80 -3.55 12.26
C GLY A 565 -8.24 -3.32 10.83
N ASP A 566 -8.15 -4.39 10.04
CA ASP A 566 -8.88 -4.56 8.79
C ASP A 566 -10.15 -5.39 9.04
N GLU A 567 -11.30 -4.91 8.54
CA GLU A 567 -12.59 -5.61 8.63
C GLU A 567 -13.00 -5.99 10.06
N ASN A 568 -12.66 -5.13 11.04
CA ASN A 568 -13.05 -5.35 12.42
C ASN A 568 -14.58 -5.48 12.53
N ALA A 569 -15.07 -6.48 13.28
CA ALA A 569 -16.49 -6.59 13.59
C ALA A 569 -16.73 -7.37 14.87
N ILE A 570 -17.80 -7.00 15.58
CA ILE A 570 -18.34 -7.78 16.70
C ILE A 570 -18.84 -9.13 16.20
N GLY A 571 -19.45 -9.18 15.01
CA GLY A 571 -19.85 -10.42 14.34
C GLY A 571 -19.79 -10.35 12.82
N ASN A 572 -19.10 -11.31 12.21
CA ASN A 572 -18.94 -11.35 10.76
C ASN A 572 -20.12 -12.06 10.07
N HIS A 573 -20.80 -11.35 9.16
CA HIS A 573 -21.85 -11.82 8.24
C HIS A 573 -23.05 -12.63 8.81
N GLY A 574 -23.13 -12.86 10.12
CA GLY A 574 -24.21 -13.57 10.81
C GLY A 574 -25.29 -12.67 11.40
N LEU A 575 -26.51 -13.19 11.54
CA LEU A 575 -27.68 -12.52 12.12
C LEU A 575 -27.88 -12.85 13.63
N LYS A 576 -26.79 -13.11 14.38
CA LYS A 576 -26.89 -13.61 15.77
C LYS A 576 -25.90 -12.92 16.71
N GLU A 577 -26.29 -12.84 17.98
CA GLU A 577 -25.53 -12.26 19.07
C GLU A 577 -24.32 -13.13 19.44
N LEU A 578 -23.15 -12.52 19.64
CA LEU A 578 -21.90 -13.25 19.94
C LEU A 578 -21.45 -13.21 21.41
N CYS A 579 -21.89 -12.22 22.20
CA CYS A 579 -21.59 -12.16 23.65
C CYS A 579 -22.87 -11.98 24.47
N LEU A 580 -23.36 -13.05 25.10
CA LEU A 580 -24.47 -13.02 26.08
C LEU A 580 -24.01 -13.51 27.46
N CYS A 581 -22.69 -13.50 27.72
CA CYS A 581 -22.12 -13.99 28.98
C CYS A 581 -22.48 -13.12 30.18
N ASN A 582 -22.19 -13.61 31.39
CA ASN A 582 -22.50 -12.92 32.64
C ASN A 582 -21.76 -11.58 32.76
N GLU A 583 -20.53 -11.49 32.25
CA GLU A 583 -19.71 -10.28 32.24
C GLU A 583 -20.32 -9.21 31.31
N CYS A 584 -20.72 -9.60 30.09
CA CYS A 584 -21.45 -8.73 29.16
C CYS A 584 -22.79 -8.30 29.78
N ALA A 585 -23.51 -9.19 30.46
CA ALA A 585 -24.76 -8.87 31.13
C ALA A 585 -24.58 -7.85 32.27
N GLU A 586 -23.54 -7.96 33.09
CA GLU A 586 -23.28 -7.00 34.17
C GLU A 586 -22.98 -5.59 33.62
N ARG A 587 -22.18 -5.49 32.56
CA ARG A 587 -21.89 -4.22 31.88
C ARG A 587 -23.14 -3.64 31.21
N PHE A 588 -23.98 -4.47 30.61
CA PHE A 588 -25.25 -4.04 30.04
C PHE A 588 -26.19 -3.47 31.12
N ARG A 589 -26.27 -4.09 32.31
CA ARG A 589 -27.04 -3.52 33.44
C ARG A 589 -26.52 -2.15 33.87
N LYS A 590 -25.20 -1.93 33.86
CA LYS A 590 -24.60 -0.61 34.16
C LYS A 590 -25.01 0.42 33.11
N PHE A 591 -24.96 0.05 31.83
CA PHE A 591 -25.45 0.88 30.73
C PHE A 591 -26.92 1.25 30.93
N LEU A 592 -27.80 0.29 31.19
CA LEU A 592 -29.23 0.54 31.43
C LEU A 592 -29.47 1.44 32.64
N LYS A 593 -28.70 1.28 33.72
CA LYS A 593 -28.80 2.16 34.89
C LYS A 593 -28.39 3.59 34.57
N GLN A 594 -27.41 3.80 33.69
CA GLN A 594 -27.03 5.12 33.20
C GLN A 594 -28.11 5.73 32.28
N THR A 595 -28.69 4.93 31.40
CA THR A 595 -29.73 5.36 30.44
C THR A 595 -31.04 5.74 31.15
N TYR A 596 -31.53 4.90 32.07
CA TYR A 596 -32.85 5.06 32.67
C TYR A 596 -32.82 5.64 34.08
N GLY A 597 -31.71 5.55 34.80
CA GLY A 597 -31.56 5.95 36.21
C GLY A 597 -32.25 4.99 37.19
N THR A 598 -33.53 4.70 36.99
CA THR A 598 -34.35 3.83 37.87
C THR A 598 -34.99 2.67 37.10
N ILE A 599 -35.26 1.57 37.80
CA ILE A 599 -35.90 0.40 37.20
C ILE A 599 -37.35 0.71 36.77
N GLN A 600 -38.03 1.65 37.44
CA GLN A 600 -39.39 2.06 37.09
C GLN A 600 -39.44 2.72 35.71
N LYS A 601 -38.46 3.58 35.39
CA LYS A 601 -38.36 4.21 34.06
C LYS A 601 -38.07 3.17 32.98
N LEU A 602 -37.17 2.22 33.25
CA LEU A 602 -36.90 1.10 32.34
C LEU A 602 -38.15 0.24 32.11
N ASN A 603 -38.86 -0.14 33.18
CA ASN A 603 -40.09 -0.93 33.09
C ASN A 603 -41.16 -0.21 32.27
N ALA A 604 -41.32 1.11 32.43
CA ALA A 604 -42.23 1.91 31.62
C ALA A 604 -41.82 1.95 30.13
N GLN A 605 -40.51 1.93 29.86
CA GLN A 605 -39.98 1.88 28.50
C GLN A 605 -40.23 0.51 27.85
N TYR A 606 -39.91 -0.57 28.56
CA TYR A 606 -39.96 -1.93 28.00
C TYR A 606 -41.31 -2.62 28.12
N GLY A 607 -42.25 -2.08 28.91
CA GLY A 607 -43.48 -2.80 29.28
C GLY A 607 -43.22 -3.95 30.26
N SER A 608 -42.07 -3.94 30.95
CA SER A 608 -41.62 -5.03 31.83
C SER A 608 -42.00 -4.83 33.30
N LYS A 609 -41.74 -5.84 34.13
CA LYS A 609 -42.00 -5.84 35.60
C LYS A 609 -40.78 -6.28 36.42
N PHE A 610 -39.57 -5.89 36.01
CA PHE A 610 -38.36 -6.22 36.77
C PHE A 610 -38.36 -5.51 38.13
N LYS A 611 -38.00 -6.23 39.19
CA LYS A 611 -37.87 -5.70 40.55
C LYS A 611 -36.66 -4.78 40.68
N ASP A 612 -35.56 -5.15 40.02
CA ASP A 612 -34.32 -4.38 39.98
C ASP A 612 -33.48 -4.79 38.74
N PHE A 613 -32.37 -4.07 38.50
CA PHE A 613 -31.52 -4.30 37.33
C PHE A 613 -30.81 -5.67 37.31
N SER A 614 -30.64 -6.35 38.45
CA SER A 614 -29.94 -7.65 38.52
C SER A 614 -30.69 -8.77 37.78
N GLN A 615 -32.00 -8.61 37.61
CA GLN A 615 -32.84 -9.57 36.89
C GLN A 615 -32.68 -9.50 35.37
N ILE A 616 -32.08 -8.43 34.84
CA ILE A 616 -31.98 -8.20 33.41
C ILE A 616 -30.85 -9.06 32.83
N LYS A 617 -31.12 -9.74 31.71
CA LYS A 617 -30.13 -10.42 30.88
C LYS A 617 -30.36 -9.99 29.43
N PRO A 618 -29.29 -9.76 28.64
CA PRO A 618 -29.46 -9.50 27.22
C PRO A 618 -30.09 -10.72 26.54
N LEU A 619 -30.94 -10.48 25.55
CA LEU A 619 -31.68 -11.52 24.83
C LEU A 619 -31.34 -11.47 23.33
N PRO A 620 -31.31 -12.63 22.64
CA PRO A 620 -31.42 -12.70 21.19
C PRO A 620 -32.70 -12.03 20.66
N LEU A 621 -32.72 -11.65 19.37
CA LEU A 621 -33.87 -10.95 18.76
C LEU A 621 -35.17 -11.76 18.83
N ASP A 622 -35.11 -13.05 18.50
CA ASP A 622 -36.24 -13.98 18.53
C ASP A 622 -36.81 -14.12 19.95
N GLU A 623 -35.94 -14.33 20.94
CA GLU A 623 -36.38 -14.38 22.34
C GLU A 623 -36.94 -13.05 22.86
N ALA A 624 -36.36 -11.92 22.44
CA ALA A 624 -36.87 -10.60 22.79
C ALA A 624 -38.25 -10.36 22.17
N ALA A 625 -38.51 -10.87 20.97
CA ALA A 625 -39.82 -10.81 20.33
C ALA A 625 -40.85 -11.67 21.09
N GLU A 626 -40.49 -12.94 21.39
CA GLU A 626 -41.35 -13.87 22.13
C GLU A 626 -41.75 -13.36 23.51
N LYS A 627 -40.86 -12.60 24.17
CA LYS A 627 -41.07 -12.03 25.51
C LYS A 627 -41.63 -10.60 25.48
N GLU A 628 -41.93 -10.05 24.31
CA GLU A 628 -42.37 -8.66 24.12
C GLU A 628 -41.39 -7.62 24.68
N LEU A 629 -40.09 -7.90 24.63
CA LEU A 629 -38.98 -7.07 25.13
C LEU A 629 -38.09 -6.55 24.00
N LEU A 630 -38.65 -6.28 22.82
CA LEU A 630 -37.91 -5.75 21.66
C LEU A 630 -37.06 -4.50 21.97
N PRO A 631 -37.52 -3.52 22.79
CA PRO A 631 -36.68 -2.38 23.16
C PRO A 631 -35.39 -2.77 23.90
N MET A 632 -35.43 -3.85 24.69
CA MET A 632 -34.24 -4.38 25.36
C MET A 632 -33.20 -4.89 24.36
N TRP A 633 -33.65 -5.51 23.27
CA TRP A 633 -32.76 -5.98 22.22
C TRP A 633 -32.06 -4.80 21.53
N LEU A 634 -32.81 -3.75 21.16
CA LEU A 634 -32.24 -2.56 20.53
C LEU A 634 -31.24 -1.86 21.45
N ASP A 635 -31.57 -1.64 22.72
CA ASP A 635 -30.65 -1.08 23.70
C ASP A 635 -29.40 -1.95 23.88
N PHE A 636 -29.55 -3.28 23.78
CA PHE A 636 -28.41 -4.18 23.81
C PHE A 636 -27.53 -4.06 22.56
N ARG A 637 -28.09 -3.83 21.36
CA ARG A 637 -27.30 -3.51 20.15
C ARG A 637 -26.53 -2.20 20.31
N SER A 638 -27.20 -1.16 20.79
CA SER A 638 -26.56 0.13 21.10
C SER A 638 -25.41 -0.04 22.09
N PHE A 639 -25.60 -0.78 23.19
CA PHE A 639 -24.54 -1.08 24.16
C PHE A 639 -23.33 -1.78 23.52
N MET A 640 -23.56 -2.69 22.57
CA MET A 640 -22.48 -3.40 21.86
C MET A 640 -21.71 -2.47 20.91
N ASP A 641 -22.39 -1.57 20.21
CA ASP A 641 -21.75 -0.53 19.38
C ASP A 641 -20.85 0.40 20.22
N TYR A 642 -21.33 0.83 21.40
CA TYR A 642 -20.52 1.62 22.35
C TYR A 642 -19.31 0.82 22.82
N SER A 643 -19.51 -0.43 23.20
CA SER A 643 -18.43 -1.28 23.68
C SER A 643 -17.36 -1.56 22.63
N PHE A 644 -17.74 -1.68 21.36
CA PHE A 644 -16.80 -1.80 20.24
C PHE A 644 -16.00 -0.53 20.04
N THR A 645 -16.65 0.64 20.16
CA THR A 645 -15.95 1.93 20.15
C THR A 645 -14.96 2.05 21.31
N ASP A 646 -15.38 1.68 22.53
CA ASP A 646 -14.56 1.75 23.74
C ASP A 646 -13.31 0.89 23.63
N TRP A 647 -13.43 -0.33 23.09
CA TRP A 647 -12.28 -1.19 22.86
C TRP A 647 -11.21 -0.51 21.99
N HIS A 648 -11.61 0.15 20.90
CA HIS A 648 -10.67 0.89 20.06
C HIS A 648 -10.08 2.10 20.78
N LYS A 649 -10.90 2.86 21.54
CA LYS A 649 -10.43 4.01 22.33
C LYS A 649 -9.34 3.62 23.31
N MET A 650 -9.45 2.46 23.94
CA MET A 650 -8.46 1.98 24.91
C MET A 650 -7.11 1.71 24.25
N ILE A 651 -7.10 1.18 23.03
CA ILE A 651 -5.86 0.97 22.26
C ILE A 651 -5.29 2.31 21.78
N VAL A 652 -6.14 3.23 21.31
CA VAL A 652 -5.74 4.61 20.98
C VAL A 652 -5.05 5.27 22.18
N ASP A 653 -5.67 5.21 23.36
CA ASP A 653 -5.13 5.81 24.59
C ASP A 653 -3.80 5.18 25.00
N GLN A 654 -3.63 3.87 24.80
CA GLN A 654 -2.37 3.18 25.06
C GLN A 654 -1.26 3.65 24.12
N ILE A 655 -1.51 3.68 22.81
CA ILE A 655 -0.54 4.17 21.81
C ILE A 655 -0.17 5.62 22.11
N ARG A 656 -1.17 6.45 22.43
CA ARG A 656 -0.98 7.86 22.76
C ARG A 656 -0.12 8.09 24.00
N ARG A 657 0.16 7.10 24.86
CA ARG A 657 1.16 7.26 25.94
C ARG A 657 2.58 7.46 25.40
N TYR A 658 2.87 6.85 24.24
CA TYR A 658 4.20 6.82 23.62
C TYR A 658 4.30 7.70 22.38
N ASP A 659 3.26 7.73 21.55
CA ASP A 659 3.23 8.44 20.27
C ASP A 659 2.08 9.44 20.23
N LYS A 660 2.41 10.72 20.39
CA LYS A 660 1.44 11.82 20.45
C LYS A 660 1.04 12.36 19.08
N THR A 661 1.76 11.99 18.01
CA THR A 661 1.67 12.69 16.72
C THR A 661 1.14 11.82 15.59
N SER A 662 1.53 10.56 15.51
CA SER A 662 1.16 9.65 14.40
C SER A 662 -0.35 9.46 14.31
N ALA A 663 -0.89 9.26 13.11
CA ALA A 663 -2.33 9.00 12.97
C ALA A 663 -2.68 7.59 13.49
N ILE A 664 -3.91 7.39 13.97
CA ILE A 664 -4.38 6.11 14.53
C ILE A 664 -5.82 5.90 14.08
N GLY A 665 -6.14 4.70 13.63
CA GLY A 665 -7.52 4.30 13.36
C GLY A 665 -7.59 2.96 12.66
N ILE A 666 -8.59 2.76 11.81
CA ILE A 666 -8.93 1.44 11.23
C ILE A 666 -9.12 1.48 9.72
N GLU A 667 -9.12 0.32 9.10
CA GLU A 667 -9.39 0.16 7.67
C GLU A 667 -10.44 -0.92 7.39
N GLY A 668 -10.82 -1.05 6.12
CA GLY A 668 -11.70 -2.10 5.63
C GLY A 668 -13.01 -2.20 6.40
N LEU A 669 -13.73 -1.09 6.60
CA LEU A 669 -15.01 -1.10 7.35
C LEU A 669 -15.92 -2.23 6.81
N VAL A 670 -16.38 -3.14 7.69
CA VAL A 670 -17.17 -4.29 7.24
C VAL A 670 -18.42 -3.82 6.53
N TYR A 671 -18.57 -4.30 5.30
CA TYR A 671 -19.69 -3.94 4.46
C TYR A 671 -20.60 -5.15 4.14
N PRO A 672 -21.93 -4.95 4.19
CA PRO A 672 -22.59 -3.82 4.82
C PRO A 672 -22.49 -3.85 6.35
N ALA A 673 -22.31 -2.68 6.96
CA ALA A 673 -22.52 -2.51 8.39
C ALA A 673 -23.98 -2.86 8.72
N LYS A 674 -24.15 -3.87 9.59
CA LYS A 674 -25.45 -4.35 10.09
C LYS A 674 -25.53 -4.14 11.60
N SER A 675 -26.71 -4.35 12.17
CA SER A 675 -26.96 -4.30 13.62
C SER A 675 -26.04 -5.18 14.48
N TYR A 676 -25.35 -6.16 13.88
CA TYR A 676 -24.45 -7.08 14.57
C TYR A 676 -22.96 -6.74 14.39
N SER A 677 -22.63 -5.75 13.55
CA SER A 677 -21.26 -5.46 13.14
C SER A 677 -20.49 -4.60 14.16
N GLY A 678 -21.17 -3.72 14.89
CA GLY A 678 -20.56 -2.77 15.85
C GLY A 678 -20.33 -1.35 15.31
N PHE A 679 -20.54 -1.13 14.01
CA PHE A 679 -20.21 0.14 13.35
C PHE A 679 -21.27 1.23 13.55
N ASN A 680 -21.23 1.90 14.71
CA ASN A 680 -21.81 3.22 14.87
C ASN A 680 -20.79 4.29 14.43
N LEU A 681 -20.69 4.53 13.12
CA LEU A 681 -19.64 5.38 12.54
C LEU A 681 -19.61 6.81 13.10
N ALA A 682 -20.77 7.39 13.39
CA ALA A 682 -20.86 8.74 13.94
C ALA A 682 -20.28 8.85 15.36
N HIS A 683 -20.41 7.80 16.17
CA HIS A 683 -19.81 7.73 17.50
C HIS A 683 -18.34 7.30 17.46
N MET A 684 -17.98 6.44 16.50
CA MET A 684 -16.69 5.79 16.42
C MET A 684 -15.61 6.68 15.77
N LEU A 685 -15.87 7.22 14.59
CA LEU A 685 -14.91 7.99 13.78
C LEU A 685 -14.30 9.24 14.46
N PRO A 686 -15.01 9.98 15.35
CA PRO A 686 -14.40 11.07 16.10
C PRO A 686 -13.22 10.67 16.99
N ASN A 687 -13.02 9.38 17.26
CA ASN A 687 -11.92 8.86 18.08
C ASN A 687 -10.65 8.56 17.27
N PHE A 688 -10.70 8.69 15.94
CA PHE A 688 -9.61 8.34 15.04
C PHE A 688 -9.04 9.54 14.29
N ASP A 689 -7.78 9.39 13.90
CA ASP A 689 -7.02 10.30 13.03
C ASP A 689 -6.75 9.65 11.66
N PHE A 690 -7.06 8.37 11.48
CA PHE A 690 -6.88 7.60 10.25
C PHE A 690 -8.11 6.74 9.98
N CYS A 691 -8.58 6.68 8.72
CA CYS A 691 -9.55 5.67 8.29
C CYS A 691 -9.44 5.39 6.80
N ALA A 692 -9.42 4.10 6.42
CA ALA A 692 -9.37 3.66 5.02
C ALA A 692 -10.42 2.56 4.74
N PRO A 693 -11.70 2.90 4.52
CA PRO A 693 -12.73 1.93 4.11
C PRO A 693 -12.52 1.41 2.68
N TYR A 694 -13.26 0.36 2.30
CA TYR A 694 -13.57 0.15 0.89
C TYR A 694 -14.47 1.27 0.37
N PHE A 695 -14.33 1.65 -0.90
CA PHE A 695 -15.05 2.83 -1.39
C PHE A 695 -16.54 2.56 -1.56
N ILE A 696 -17.30 2.99 -0.56
CA ILE A 696 -18.75 2.90 -0.50
C ILE A 696 -19.26 4.28 -0.12
N GLU A 697 -20.18 4.81 -0.91
CA GLU A 697 -20.60 6.22 -0.81
C GLU A 697 -21.05 6.59 0.61
N ARG A 698 -21.84 5.72 1.25
CA ARG A 698 -22.28 5.89 2.64
C ARG A 698 -21.10 6.05 3.61
N ASP A 699 -20.14 5.15 3.53
CA ASP A 699 -19.04 5.06 4.49
C ASP A 699 -18.03 6.19 4.27
N VAL A 700 -17.72 6.49 3.00
CA VAL A 700 -16.89 7.65 2.61
C VAL A 700 -17.53 8.96 3.09
N LYS A 701 -18.84 9.11 2.94
CA LYS A 701 -19.58 10.28 3.47
C LYS A 701 -19.56 10.36 4.99
N ALA A 702 -19.62 9.23 5.69
CA ALA A 702 -19.52 9.18 7.14
C ALA A 702 -18.14 9.62 7.66
N LEU A 703 -17.08 9.58 6.85
CA LEU A 703 -15.74 10.08 7.24
C LEU A 703 -15.72 11.58 7.59
N LYS A 704 -16.80 12.33 7.33
CA LYS A 704 -16.95 13.70 7.81
C LYS A 704 -16.92 13.82 9.35
N TYR A 705 -17.28 12.75 10.09
CA TYR A 705 -17.29 12.76 11.55
C TYR A 705 -15.90 12.68 12.18
N MET A 706 -14.88 12.34 11.40
CA MET A 706 -13.49 12.39 11.85
C MET A 706 -13.04 13.82 12.14
N LYS A 707 -12.01 13.96 12.99
CA LYS A 707 -11.41 15.26 13.31
C LYS A 707 -10.86 15.96 12.05
N PRO A 708 -10.78 17.30 12.04
CA PRO A 708 -10.02 18.03 11.01
C PRO A 708 -8.59 17.49 10.89
N ASN A 709 -8.03 17.48 9.68
CA ASN A 709 -6.68 16.96 9.39
C ASN A 709 -6.49 15.45 9.68
N SER A 710 -7.59 14.68 9.72
CA SER A 710 -7.51 13.22 9.71
C SER A 710 -7.06 12.69 8.34
N PHE A 711 -6.33 11.58 8.34
CA PHE A 711 -5.92 10.88 7.14
C PHE A 711 -7.05 9.95 6.66
N LYS A 712 -7.69 10.31 5.54
CA LYS A 712 -8.82 9.57 4.96
C LYS A 712 -8.38 8.96 3.64
N SER A 713 -8.63 7.68 3.42
CA SER A 713 -8.27 6.98 2.18
C SER A 713 -9.28 5.90 1.85
N ALA A 714 -9.02 5.11 0.81
CA ALA A 714 -9.76 3.88 0.52
C ALA A 714 -8.88 2.85 -0.21
N TRP A 715 -9.27 1.58 -0.13
CA TRP A 715 -8.57 0.44 -0.75
C TRP A 715 -9.16 0.05 -2.11
N TYR A 716 -8.29 -0.17 -3.11
CA TYR A 716 -8.59 -0.74 -4.44
C TYR A 716 -7.39 -1.54 -4.94
N GLY A 717 -7.53 -2.22 -6.08
CA GLY A 717 -6.41 -2.84 -6.78
C GLY A 717 -6.74 -4.25 -7.23
N THR A 718 -5.93 -5.21 -6.79
CA THR A 718 -5.81 -6.56 -7.34
C THR A 718 -6.96 -7.49 -6.91
N TYR A 719 -8.20 -7.09 -7.19
CA TYR A 719 -9.40 -7.89 -7.03
C TYR A 719 -9.81 -8.53 -8.36
N GLU A 720 -10.49 -9.66 -8.29
CA GLU A 720 -10.98 -10.39 -9.46
C GLU A 720 -11.96 -9.51 -10.27
N GLY A 721 -11.68 -9.32 -11.57
CA GLY A 721 -12.47 -8.45 -12.45
C GLY A 721 -12.15 -6.94 -12.37
N GLU A 722 -11.23 -6.54 -11.48
CA GLU A 722 -10.92 -5.13 -11.17
C GLU A 722 -9.53 -4.69 -11.64
N MET A 723 -8.99 -5.31 -12.70
CA MET A 723 -7.62 -5.03 -13.14
C MET A 723 -7.53 -4.38 -14.51
N SER A 724 -8.67 -4.15 -15.21
CA SER A 724 -8.71 -3.49 -16.52
C SER A 724 -8.06 -2.10 -16.49
N GLU A 725 -7.47 -1.64 -17.59
CA GLU A 725 -6.85 -0.31 -17.65
C GLU A 725 -7.81 0.79 -17.18
N GLN A 726 -9.06 0.74 -17.63
CA GLN A 726 -10.07 1.71 -17.23
C GLN A 726 -10.42 1.56 -15.75
N TRP A 727 -10.46 0.34 -15.22
CA TRP A 727 -10.74 0.13 -13.81
C TRP A 727 -9.63 0.65 -12.92
N VAL A 728 -8.36 0.33 -13.18
CA VAL A 728 -7.25 0.73 -12.28
C VAL A 728 -6.92 2.22 -12.31
N ARG A 729 -7.33 2.93 -13.38
CA ARG A 729 -7.18 4.39 -13.51
C ARG A 729 -8.28 5.19 -12.80
N GLN A 730 -9.46 4.60 -12.60
CA GLN A 730 -10.63 5.33 -12.09
C GLN A 730 -10.63 5.60 -10.56
N PRO A 731 -10.28 4.64 -9.68
CA PRO A 731 -10.34 4.79 -8.24
C PRO A 731 -9.57 6.00 -7.70
N PRO A 732 -8.33 6.31 -8.13
CA PRO A 732 -7.64 7.51 -7.66
C PRO A 732 -8.46 8.79 -7.80
N TRP A 733 -9.12 8.98 -8.96
CA TRP A 733 -10.01 10.12 -9.19
C TRP A 733 -11.30 10.04 -8.38
N ARG A 734 -11.92 8.85 -8.32
CA ARG A 734 -13.13 8.63 -7.51
C ARG A 734 -12.87 8.97 -6.04
N TYR A 735 -11.69 8.63 -5.54
CA TYR A 735 -11.31 8.80 -4.14
C TYR A 735 -11.06 10.27 -3.83
N LEU A 736 -10.32 10.95 -4.70
CA LEU A 736 -10.13 12.40 -4.59
C LEU A 736 -11.48 13.13 -4.61
N PHE A 737 -12.38 12.77 -5.52
CA PHE A 737 -13.71 13.40 -5.63
C PHE A 737 -14.67 12.98 -4.52
N GLY A 738 -14.40 11.88 -3.79
CA GLY A 738 -15.06 11.52 -2.55
C GLY A 738 -14.54 12.28 -1.31
N GLY A 739 -13.57 13.19 -1.48
CA GLY A 739 -12.96 13.94 -0.39
C GLY A 739 -11.90 13.15 0.39
N LEU A 740 -11.31 12.12 -0.21
CA LEU A 740 -10.22 11.33 0.36
C LEU A 740 -8.85 11.96 0.04
N HIS A 741 -7.85 11.65 0.85
CA HIS A 741 -6.48 12.18 0.79
C HIS A 741 -5.46 11.16 0.27
N GLY A 742 -5.91 10.00 -0.20
CA GLY A 742 -5.04 8.98 -0.75
C GLY A 742 -5.80 7.89 -1.51
N ALA A 743 -5.02 7.08 -2.21
CA ALA A 743 -5.48 5.87 -2.88
C ALA A 743 -4.57 4.73 -2.44
N PHE A 744 -5.14 3.72 -1.77
CA PHE A 744 -4.36 2.65 -1.16
C PHE A 744 -4.52 1.37 -1.98
N TRP A 745 -3.39 0.80 -2.38
CA TRP A 745 -3.33 -0.38 -3.24
C TRP A 745 -3.31 -1.67 -2.43
N TRP A 746 -4.37 -2.47 -2.56
CA TRP A 746 -4.41 -3.85 -2.13
C TRP A 746 -4.06 -4.73 -3.33
N TYR A 747 -2.99 -5.50 -3.35
CA TYR A 747 -1.82 -5.56 -2.47
C TYR A 747 -0.57 -5.77 -3.35
N ALA A 748 0.64 -5.61 -2.79
CA ALA A 748 1.88 -5.78 -3.58
C ALA A 748 2.03 -7.19 -4.18
N GLY A 749 1.53 -8.20 -3.47
CA GLY A 749 1.80 -9.62 -3.77
C GLY A 749 3.28 -9.98 -3.67
N TYR A 750 3.58 -11.27 -3.76
CA TYR A 750 4.96 -11.71 -3.96
C TYR A 750 5.28 -11.70 -5.47
N PRO A 751 6.48 -11.27 -5.89
CA PRO A 751 6.84 -11.21 -7.30
C PRO A 751 6.59 -12.52 -8.04
N GLY A 752 5.81 -12.46 -9.12
CA GLY A 752 5.50 -13.63 -9.95
C GLY A 752 4.54 -14.65 -9.33
N TYR A 753 3.97 -14.38 -8.14
CA TYR A 753 3.11 -15.34 -7.44
C TYR A 753 1.72 -15.46 -8.06
N SER A 754 1.13 -14.31 -8.44
CA SER A 754 -0.23 -14.20 -8.98
C SER A 754 -0.39 -12.96 -9.85
N ASN A 755 -1.45 -12.93 -10.66
CA ASN A 755 -1.83 -11.75 -11.45
C ASN A 755 -2.32 -10.59 -10.56
N ALA A 756 -2.52 -10.88 -9.27
CA ALA A 756 -2.73 -9.92 -8.20
C ALA A 756 -1.42 -9.40 -7.55
N SER A 757 -0.26 -9.70 -8.12
CA SER A 757 1.00 -9.02 -7.74
C SER A 757 1.15 -7.73 -8.54
N ILE A 758 1.96 -6.79 -8.05
CA ILE A 758 2.40 -5.64 -8.85
C ILE A 758 3.65 -5.98 -9.68
N PHE A 759 4.34 -7.09 -9.40
CA PHE A 759 5.61 -7.47 -9.99
C PHE A 759 5.56 -8.75 -10.80
N ARG A 760 6.25 -8.76 -11.94
CA ARG A 760 6.79 -9.96 -12.58
C ARG A 760 7.92 -10.58 -11.76
N MET A 761 8.34 -11.80 -12.09
CA MET A 761 9.46 -12.49 -11.42
C MET A 761 10.80 -11.73 -11.50
N ASP A 762 10.98 -10.86 -12.49
CA ASP A 762 12.17 -10.01 -12.65
C ASP A 762 12.04 -8.65 -11.93
N LEU A 763 11.04 -8.46 -11.07
CA LEU A 763 10.71 -7.19 -10.41
C LEU A 763 10.28 -6.06 -11.36
N GLY A 764 10.07 -6.33 -12.64
CA GLY A 764 9.39 -5.39 -13.52
C GLY A 764 7.90 -5.33 -13.19
N PHE A 765 7.28 -4.16 -13.35
CA PHE A 765 5.87 -4.00 -13.02
C PHE A 765 4.95 -4.62 -14.08
N LEU A 766 3.80 -5.13 -13.60
CA LEU A 766 2.66 -5.47 -14.45
C LEU A 766 1.92 -4.19 -14.86
N LYS A 767 1.32 -4.18 -16.07
CA LYS A 767 0.71 -2.98 -16.67
C LYS A 767 -0.39 -2.35 -15.82
N HIS A 768 -1.25 -3.16 -15.21
CA HIS A 768 -2.38 -2.66 -14.42
C HIS A 768 -1.90 -1.77 -13.26
N PHE A 769 -0.77 -2.12 -12.64
CA PHE A 769 -0.18 -1.31 -11.57
C PHE A 769 0.45 -0.02 -12.12
N THR A 770 1.22 -0.08 -13.22
CA THR A 770 1.85 1.11 -13.79
C THR A 770 0.83 2.12 -14.32
N GLN A 771 -0.27 1.65 -14.92
CA GLN A 771 -1.35 2.51 -15.40
C GLN A 771 -1.97 3.34 -14.25
N SER A 772 -2.15 2.71 -13.08
CA SER A 772 -2.66 3.41 -11.90
C SER A 772 -1.63 4.36 -11.28
N ALA A 773 -0.38 3.91 -11.15
CA ALA A 773 0.73 4.72 -10.65
C ALA A 773 0.94 5.99 -11.50
N ASP A 774 0.90 5.86 -12.83
CA ASP A 774 1.00 6.98 -13.76
C ASP A 774 -0.17 7.96 -13.62
N GLU A 775 -1.37 7.46 -13.38
CA GLU A 775 -2.56 8.30 -13.16
C GLU A 775 -2.42 9.14 -11.88
N ILE A 776 -1.99 8.51 -10.78
CA ILE A 776 -1.73 9.21 -9.52
C ILE A 776 -0.60 10.24 -9.68
N ALA A 777 0.48 9.88 -10.38
CA ALA A 777 1.58 10.79 -10.64
C ALA A 777 1.14 12.02 -11.45
N ARG A 778 0.32 11.83 -12.50
CA ARG A 778 -0.29 12.94 -13.27
C ARG A 778 -1.16 13.82 -12.38
N MET A 779 -2.04 13.21 -11.58
CA MET A 779 -2.95 13.90 -10.67
C MET A 779 -2.19 14.77 -9.65
N LYS A 780 -1.15 14.22 -9.01
CA LYS A 780 -0.29 14.96 -8.06
C LYS A 780 0.50 16.08 -8.76
N LYS A 781 1.14 15.79 -9.90
CA LYS A 781 1.98 16.77 -10.63
C LYS A 781 1.17 17.96 -11.14
N SER A 782 -0.07 17.75 -11.54
CA SER A 782 -0.96 18.84 -12.01
C SER A 782 -1.36 19.84 -10.90
N GLY A 783 -1.24 19.46 -9.63
CA GLY A 783 -1.74 20.21 -8.49
C GLY A 783 -3.24 20.05 -8.24
N ILE A 784 -3.97 19.28 -9.07
CA ILE A 784 -5.41 19.03 -8.90
C ILE A 784 -5.69 18.32 -7.58
N ALA A 785 -4.90 17.31 -7.22
CA ALA A 785 -5.07 16.61 -5.96
C ALA A 785 -5.06 17.58 -4.77
N LYS A 786 -4.04 18.44 -4.73
CA LYS A 786 -3.89 19.48 -3.71
C LYS A 786 -5.03 20.51 -3.75
N LEU A 787 -5.49 20.92 -4.93
CA LEU A 787 -6.63 21.83 -5.10
C LEU A 787 -7.90 21.31 -4.43
N ILE A 788 -8.23 20.03 -4.66
CA ILE A 788 -9.43 19.41 -4.10
C ILE A 788 -9.27 19.12 -2.60
N MET A 789 -8.09 18.66 -2.16
CA MET A 789 -7.80 18.43 -0.74
C MET A 789 -7.86 19.72 0.10
N ASP A 790 -7.48 20.88 -0.46
CA ASP A 790 -7.59 22.18 0.21
C ASP A 790 -9.01 22.80 0.08
N SER A 791 -9.97 22.07 -0.48
CA SER A 791 -11.36 22.49 -0.66
C SER A 791 -12.30 21.69 0.24
N ARG A 792 -13.55 22.15 0.36
CA ARG A 792 -14.62 21.43 1.06
C ARG A 792 -15.65 20.96 0.06
N GLU A 793 -16.17 19.75 0.22
CA GLU A 793 -17.28 19.29 -0.61
C GLU A 793 -18.48 20.26 -0.48
N GLY A 794 -19.12 20.56 -1.60
CA GLY A 794 -20.25 21.48 -1.65
C GLY A 794 -21.49 20.89 -0.99
N ASN A 795 -22.31 21.76 -0.41
CA ASN A 795 -23.60 21.42 0.20
C ASN A 795 -24.67 22.39 -0.32
N ASP A 796 -25.69 21.87 -1.00
CA ASP A 796 -26.78 22.66 -1.59
C ASP A 796 -27.95 22.90 -0.60
N GLY A 797 -27.72 22.67 0.69
CA GLY A 797 -28.71 22.76 1.75
C GLY A 797 -29.54 21.49 1.90
N VAL A 798 -29.01 20.32 1.54
CA VAL A 798 -29.71 19.03 1.66
C VAL A 798 -29.10 18.20 2.78
N ALA A 799 -29.93 17.72 3.70
CA ALA A 799 -29.55 16.83 4.79
C ALA A 799 -30.21 15.46 4.64
N VAL A 800 -29.52 14.41 5.06
CA VAL A 800 -30.05 13.04 5.15
C VAL A 800 -29.93 12.56 6.59
N HIS A 801 -31.03 12.12 7.19
CA HIS A 801 -31.05 11.62 8.57
C HIS A 801 -30.24 10.32 8.70
N TYR A 802 -29.26 10.31 9.58
CA TYR A 802 -28.31 9.21 9.79
C TYR A 802 -28.39 8.72 11.23
N SER A 803 -29.24 7.72 11.46
CA SER A 803 -29.58 7.21 12.80
C SER A 803 -29.24 5.74 12.98
N GLN A 804 -28.39 5.46 13.96
CA GLN A 804 -28.05 4.10 14.38
C GLN A 804 -29.27 3.36 14.96
N ALA A 805 -30.14 4.08 15.67
CA ALA A 805 -31.38 3.49 16.18
C ALA A 805 -32.28 3.02 15.03
N CYS A 806 -32.33 3.76 13.91
CA CYS A 806 -33.08 3.33 12.72
C CYS A 806 -32.44 2.12 12.02
N LEU A 807 -31.11 2.00 12.02
CA LEU A 807 -30.42 0.79 11.54
C LEU A 807 -30.89 -0.44 12.34
N HIS A 808 -30.97 -0.34 13.67
CA HIS A 808 -31.43 -1.44 14.53
C HIS A 808 -32.94 -1.67 14.45
N ALA A 809 -33.74 -0.60 14.39
CA ALA A 809 -35.20 -0.68 14.29
C ALA A 809 -35.65 -1.41 13.02
N ALA A 810 -34.88 -1.36 11.94
CA ALA A 810 -35.14 -2.14 10.73
C ALA A 810 -35.15 -3.67 10.96
N ASN A 811 -34.56 -4.16 12.06
CA ASN A 811 -34.68 -5.57 12.47
C ASN A 811 -35.96 -5.84 13.28
N LEU A 812 -36.50 -4.83 13.97
CA LEU A 812 -37.72 -4.95 14.79
C LEU A 812 -38.99 -4.90 13.93
N ASN A 813 -38.95 -4.08 12.87
CA ASN A 813 -40.01 -4.00 11.87
C ASN A 813 -39.40 -4.16 10.47
N PRO A 814 -39.17 -5.40 10.03
CA PRO A 814 -38.64 -5.68 8.70
C PRO A 814 -39.73 -5.37 7.66
N ASP A 815 -39.75 -4.13 7.17
CA ASP A 815 -40.59 -3.72 6.03
C ASP A 815 -39.97 -4.21 4.70
N LYS A 816 -40.57 -3.87 3.55
CA LYS A 816 -40.09 -4.18 2.20
C LYS A 816 -38.69 -3.63 1.89
N THR A 817 -38.15 -2.73 2.72
CA THR A 817 -36.82 -2.15 2.58
C THR A 817 -36.02 -2.21 3.87
N THR A 818 -34.73 -1.88 3.79
CA THR A 818 -33.86 -1.68 4.96
C THR A 818 -33.40 -0.23 5.04
N TRP A 819 -32.98 0.20 6.23
CA TRP A 819 -32.35 1.52 6.41
C TRP A 819 -31.17 1.74 5.47
N GLU A 820 -30.35 0.71 5.27
CA GLU A 820 -29.21 0.75 4.35
C GLU A 820 -29.63 0.99 2.91
N LEU A 821 -30.58 0.20 2.39
CA LEU A 821 -31.04 0.31 1.00
C LEU A 821 -31.66 1.68 0.73
N SER A 822 -32.47 2.17 1.68
CA SER A 822 -33.07 3.50 1.64
C SER A 822 -32.01 4.61 1.58
N ILE A 823 -30.99 4.57 2.43
CA ILE A 823 -29.85 5.51 2.37
C ILE A 823 -29.13 5.42 1.02
N ASN A 824 -28.82 4.22 0.54
CA ASN A 824 -28.11 4.04 -0.72
C ASN A 824 -28.91 4.62 -1.90
N ASN A 825 -30.23 4.44 -1.93
CA ASN A 825 -31.11 4.96 -2.97
C ASN A 825 -31.10 6.49 -3.02
N ILE A 826 -31.26 7.18 -1.89
CA ILE A 826 -31.24 8.65 -1.89
C ILE A 826 -29.85 9.20 -2.18
N VAL A 827 -28.79 8.64 -1.59
CA VAL A 827 -27.40 9.07 -1.81
C VAL A 827 -27.02 8.95 -3.29
N GLY A 828 -27.26 7.78 -3.89
CA GLY A 828 -26.95 7.55 -5.30
C GLY A 828 -27.68 8.53 -6.23
N ILE A 829 -28.95 8.84 -5.95
CA ILE A 829 -29.72 9.82 -6.72
C ILE A 829 -29.16 11.23 -6.55
N LEU A 830 -28.88 11.68 -5.33
CA LEU A 830 -28.33 13.03 -5.07
C LEU A 830 -27.00 13.24 -5.82
N GLN A 831 -26.09 12.28 -5.73
CA GLN A 831 -24.80 12.33 -6.42
C GLN A 831 -24.96 12.35 -7.95
N SER A 832 -25.88 11.56 -8.48
CA SER A 832 -26.13 11.52 -9.92
C SER A 832 -26.64 12.83 -10.51
N MET A 833 -27.25 13.68 -9.68
CA MET A 833 -27.72 15.01 -10.05
C MET A 833 -26.70 16.12 -9.77
N GLY A 834 -25.57 15.79 -9.12
CA GLY A 834 -24.60 16.76 -8.62
C GLY A 834 -25.12 17.63 -7.47
N VAL A 835 -26.06 17.11 -6.67
CA VAL A 835 -26.60 17.80 -5.49
C VAL A 835 -25.73 17.49 -4.26
N GLY A 836 -25.09 18.51 -3.71
CA GLY A 836 -24.30 18.41 -2.49
C GLY A 836 -25.19 18.21 -1.25
N PHE A 837 -24.84 17.26 -0.39
CA PHE A 837 -25.62 16.93 0.81
C PHE A 837 -24.74 16.47 1.98
N GLU A 838 -25.32 16.45 3.18
CA GLU A 838 -24.68 15.99 4.40
C GLU A 838 -25.56 15.07 5.24
N TYR A 839 -24.95 14.14 5.98
CA TYR A 839 -25.64 13.39 7.03
C TYR A 839 -25.90 14.23 8.28
N LEU A 840 -27.04 14.06 8.93
CA LEU A 840 -27.28 14.61 10.26
C LEU A 840 -27.69 13.50 11.22
N THR A 841 -26.96 13.42 12.33
CA THR A 841 -27.29 12.51 13.43
C THR A 841 -28.43 13.05 14.29
N PRO A 842 -29.12 12.19 15.06
CA PRO A 842 -30.08 12.61 16.09
C PRO A 842 -29.56 13.71 17.02
N ALA A 843 -28.30 13.59 17.47
CA ALA A 843 -27.64 14.56 18.34
C ALA A 843 -27.43 15.93 17.66
N GLU A 844 -27.11 15.93 16.36
CA GLU A 844 -26.93 17.18 15.61
C GLU A 844 -28.26 17.87 15.29
N ILE A 845 -29.31 17.09 15.02
CA ILE A 845 -30.67 17.60 14.81
C ILE A 845 -31.17 18.28 16.08
N THR A 846 -31.07 17.60 17.23
CA THR A 846 -31.50 18.14 18.53
C THR A 846 -30.65 19.31 19.00
N ALA A 847 -29.36 19.38 18.61
CA ALA A 847 -28.49 20.54 18.81
C ALA A 847 -28.80 21.73 17.87
N GLY A 848 -29.81 21.61 17.00
CA GLY A 848 -30.30 22.69 16.14
C GLY A 848 -29.49 22.92 14.86
N LYS A 849 -28.64 21.98 14.42
CA LYS A 849 -27.89 22.11 13.15
C LYS A 849 -28.81 22.12 11.93
N LEU A 850 -30.01 21.56 12.05
CA LEU A 850 -30.99 21.44 10.95
C LEU A 850 -31.39 22.80 10.34
N LYS A 851 -31.26 23.91 11.09
CA LYS A 851 -31.53 25.27 10.60
C LYS A 851 -30.65 25.74 9.44
N ASN A 852 -29.50 25.08 9.23
CA ASN A 852 -28.56 25.41 8.16
C ASN A 852 -28.92 24.75 6.82
N PHE A 853 -30.02 23.99 6.78
CA PHE A 853 -30.45 23.21 5.64
C PHE A 853 -31.81 23.68 5.14
N LYS A 854 -32.14 23.31 3.92
CA LYS A 854 -33.42 23.56 3.24
C LYS A 854 -34.25 22.29 3.13
N VAL A 855 -33.60 21.13 3.06
CA VAL A 855 -34.24 19.82 2.93
C VAL A 855 -33.69 18.86 3.99
N LEU A 856 -34.58 18.07 4.62
CA LEU A 856 -34.23 16.89 5.40
C LEU A 856 -34.93 15.67 4.81
N TYR A 857 -34.14 14.68 4.39
CA TYR A 857 -34.63 13.38 3.96
C TYR A 857 -34.53 12.36 5.10
N LEU A 858 -35.58 11.59 5.31
CA LEU A 858 -35.73 10.56 6.35
C LEU A 858 -35.69 9.17 5.70
N PRO A 859 -34.51 8.54 5.57
CA PRO A 859 -34.38 7.23 4.97
C PRO A 859 -34.84 6.16 5.98
N ASN A 860 -35.96 5.49 5.70
CA ASN A 860 -36.57 4.46 6.54
C ASN A 860 -36.44 4.75 8.05
N SER A 861 -36.76 6.00 8.43
CA SER A 861 -36.44 6.54 9.76
C SER A 861 -37.51 6.18 10.79
N GLN A 862 -37.59 4.90 11.13
CA GLN A 862 -38.66 4.34 11.94
C GLN A 862 -38.57 4.69 13.43
N ALA A 863 -37.34 4.84 13.97
CA ALA A 863 -37.08 5.16 15.37
C ALA A 863 -36.63 6.62 15.51
N ILE A 864 -37.50 7.48 16.07
CA ILE A 864 -37.26 8.93 16.21
C ILE A 864 -37.64 9.37 17.62
N SER A 865 -36.73 10.04 18.31
CA SER A 865 -37.01 10.59 19.64
C SER A 865 -37.99 11.76 19.60
N LYS A 866 -38.65 12.02 20.74
CA LYS A 866 -39.52 13.20 20.89
C LYS A 866 -38.76 14.52 20.65
N ALA A 867 -37.49 14.57 21.04
CA ALA A 867 -36.64 15.75 20.86
C ALA A 867 -36.33 16.00 19.37
N GLU A 868 -35.99 14.95 18.62
CA GLU A 868 -35.79 15.03 17.17
C GLU A 868 -37.07 15.47 16.45
N ALA A 869 -38.20 14.83 16.78
CA ALA A 869 -39.48 15.16 16.18
C ALA A 869 -39.88 16.62 16.45
N LYS A 870 -39.52 17.18 17.61
CA LYS A 870 -39.68 18.60 17.91
C LYS A 870 -38.84 19.47 16.96
N SER A 871 -37.55 19.19 16.82
CA SER A 871 -36.67 19.93 15.90
C SER A 871 -37.11 19.82 14.44
N MET A 872 -37.58 18.65 14.01
CA MET A 872 -38.13 18.44 12.65
C MET A 872 -39.41 19.27 12.43
N ARG A 873 -40.33 19.32 13.40
CA ARG A 873 -41.52 20.19 13.33
C ARG A 873 -41.14 21.66 13.20
N GLU A 874 -40.20 22.13 14.00
CA GLU A 874 -39.72 23.52 13.95
C GLU A 874 -39.08 23.85 12.61
N PHE A 875 -38.28 22.94 12.06
CA PHE A 875 -37.69 23.06 10.73
C PHE A 875 -38.74 23.24 9.63
N VAL A 876 -39.76 22.37 9.58
CA VAL A 876 -40.82 22.49 8.57
C VAL A 876 -41.66 23.74 8.79
N ARG A 877 -42.02 24.07 10.04
CA ARG A 877 -42.75 25.31 10.35
C ARG A 877 -42.03 26.56 9.84
N ASN A 878 -40.71 26.55 9.86
CA ASN A 878 -39.85 27.65 9.44
C ASN A 878 -39.52 27.67 7.94
N GLY A 879 -40.12 26.79 7.13
CA GLY A 879 -39.94 26.80 5.67
C GLY A 879 -39.10 25.65 5.12
N GLY A 880 -38.65 24.73 5.97
CA GLY A 880 -37.94 23.53 5.55
C GLY A 880 -38.83 22.52 4.81
N LEU A 881 -38.21 21.71 3.97
CA LEU A 881 -38.83 20.57 3.30
C LEU A 881 -38.42 19.26 3.99
N LEU A 882 -39.38 18.56 4.59
CA LEU A 882 -39.17 17.24 5.19
C LEU A 882 -39.68 16.15 4.24
N ILE A 883 -38.89 15.12 3.99
CA ILE A 883 -39.22 14.05 3.05
C ILE A 883 -39.01 12.71 3.74
N ALA A 884 -39.96 11.78 3.62
CA ALA A 884 -39.81 10.41 4.10
C ALA A 884 -40.18 9.41 2.98
N ASP A 885 -39.44 8.31 2.88
CA ASP A 885 -39.76 7.20 1.97
C ASP A 885 -40.55 6.08 2.65
N TYR A 886 -40.55 5.99 3.96
CA TYR A 886 -41.39 5.04 4.71
C TYR A 886 -41.91 5.72 5.97
N ASN A 887 -42.90 5.14 6.65
CA ASN A 887 -43.57 5.75 7.80
C ASN A 887 -42.55 6.12 8.88
N PRO A 888 -42.28 7.42 9.09
CA PRO A 888 -41.22 7.82 10.00
C PRO A 888 -41.73 7.83 11.45
N GLY A 889 -40.85 7.57 12.41
CA GLY A 889 -41.12 7.73 13.84
C GLY A 889 -42.28 6.89 14.38
N ILE A 890 -42.45 5.66 13.88
CA ILE A 890 -43.41 4.68 14.39
C ILE A 890 -42.92 4.00 15.68
N MET A 891 -41.63 4.13 15.99
CA MET A 891 -41.01 3.76 17.25
C MET A 891 -40.32 4.97 17.86
N ASP A 892 -40.12 4.94 19.18
CA ASP A 892 -39.15 5.84 19.82
C ASP A 892 -37.70 5.38 19.60
N GLU A 893 -36.74 6.15 20.10
CA GLU A 893 -35.30 5.92 19.92
C GLU A 893 -34.79 4.60 20.52
N HIS A 894 -35.57 3.98 21.41
CA HIS A 894 -35.26 2.71 22.06
C HIS A 894 -35.97 1.52 21.39
N GLY A 895 -36.74 1.75 20.32
CA GLY A 895 -37.44 0.68 19.58
C GLY A 895 -38.79 0.30 20.17
N LYS A 896 -39.37 1.11 21.06
CA LYS A 896 -40.74 0.90 21.53
C LYS A 896 -41.72 1.38 20.46
N PHE A 897 -42.59 0.50 19.99
CA PHE A 897 -43.67 0.84 19.07
C PHE A 897 -44.64 1.84 19.72
N LEU A 898 -45.11 2.79 18.91
CA LEU A 898 -46.04 3.83 19.32
C LEU A 898 -47.38 3.62 18.62
N ASP A 899 -48.48 3.96 19.30
CA ASP A 899 -49.84 3.85 18.74
C ASP A 899 -50.01 4.69 17.45
N GLN A 900 -49.25 5.78 17.35
CA GLN A 900 -49.19 6.64 16.18
C GLN A 900 -47.77 7.20 16.01
N SER A 901 -47.37 7.42 14.74
CA SER A 901 -46.12 8.09 14.42
C SER A 901 -45.97 9.43 15.14
N VAL A 902 -44.78 9.69 15.71
CA VAL A 902 -44.44 10.99 16.33
C VAL A 902 -44.38 12.15 15.34
N LEU A 903 -44.57 11.91 14.03
CA LEU A 903 -44.63 12.94 12.99
C LEU A 903 -45.95 12.92 12.21
N ALA A 904 -46.98 12.20 12.70
CA ALA A 904 -48.26 12.12 12.01
C ALA A 904 -48.95 13.48 11.83
N ASP A 905 -48.78 14.42 12.77
CA ASP A 905 -49.28 15.80 12.64
C ASP A 905 -48.62 16.54 11.47
N VAL A 906 -47.34 16.25 11.20
CA VAL A 906 -46.55 16.89 10.14
C VAL A 906 -46.89 16.34 8.76
N PHE A 907 -47.03 15.02 8.62
CA PHE A 907 -47.33 14.37 7.33
C PHE A 907 -48.84 14.28 7.03
N GLY A 908 -49.70 14.20 8.05
CA GLY A 908 -51.15 14.03 7.89
C GLY A 908 -51.53 12.61 7.50
N SER A 909 -51.33 12.24 6.23
CA SER A 909 -51.51 10.87 5.73
C SER A 909 -50.16 10.31 5.25
N PHE A 910 -49.99 9.00 5.41
CA PHE A 910 -48.80 8.26 4.98
C PHE A 910 -49.04 7.56 3.63
N GLU A 911 -49.73 8.24 2.72
CA GLU A 911 -50.00 7.76 1.37
C GLU A 911 -48.85 8.15 0.42
N LYS A 912 -48.64 7.32 -0.61
CA LYS A 912 -47.61 7.55 -1.62
C LYS A 912 -47.83 8.87 -2.35
N LEU A 913 -46.77 9.68 -2.43
CA LEU A 913 -46.74 11.03 -3.03
C LEU A 913 -47.67 12.05 -2.34
N ASN A 914 -48.03 11.84 -1.06
CA ASN A 914 -48.73 12.86 -0.28
C ASN A 914 -47.81 14.07 0.00
N VAL A 915 -48.31 15.28 -0.25
CA VAL A 915 -47.63 16.54 0.02
C VAL A 915 -48.50 17.39 0.95
N LYS A 916 -48.00 17.65 2.16
CA LYS A 916 -48.71 18.45 3.17
C LYS A 916 -47.93 19.70 3.50
N ARG A 917 -48.62 20.85 3.52
CA ARG A 917 -48.07 22.09 4.05
C ARG A 917 -48.14 22.08 5.58
N PHE A 918 -47.06 22.45 6.26
CA PHE A 918 -47.02 22.55 7.72
C PHE A 918 -46.27 23.81 8.13
N GLY A 919 -47.00 24.82 8.60
CA GLY A 919 -46.45 26.18 8.76
C GLY A 919 -46.01 26.77 7.41
N LYS A 920 -44.76 27.25 7.33
CA LYS A 920 -44.21 27.85 6.09
C LYS A 920 -43.61 26.83 5.13
N GLY A 921 -43.33 25.60 5.58
CA GLY A 921 -42.69 24.55 4.78
C GLY A 921 -43.62 23.41 4.39
N TYR A 922 -43.03 22.30 3.96
CA TYR A 922 -43.73 21.15 3.41
C TYR A 922 -43.18 19.83 3.94
N ALA A 923 -44.07 18.85 4.07
CA ALA A 923 -43.75 17.45 4.33
C ALA A 923 -44.21 16.59 3.13
N VAL A 924 -43.34 15.69 2.65
CA VAL A 924 -43.60 14.84 1.48
C VAL A 924 -43.37 13.37 1.80
N MET A 925 -44.39 12.56 1.57
CA MET A 925 -44.32 11.11 1.72
C MET A 925 -44.08 10.46 0.34
N LEU A 926 -42.90 9.89 0.13
CA LEU A 926 -42.54 9.24 -1.14
C LEU A 926 -42.97 7.77 -1.22
N TYR A 927 -43.07 7.08 -0.08
CA TYR A 927 -43.22 5.63 -0.03
C TYR A 927 -42.11 4.91 -0.85
N ASP A 928 -42.42 3.80 -1.50
CA ASP A 928 -41.56 3.02 -2.41
C ASP A 928 -41.09 3.74 -3.70
N TYR A 929 -41.30 5.06 -3.86
CA TYR A 929 -40.96 5.79 -5.09
C TYR A 929 -39.47 5.74 -5.44
N LEU A 930 -38.58 5.65 -4.45
CA LEU A 930 -37.13 5.55 -4.66
C LEU A 930 -36.59 4.12 -4.66
N ASP A 931 -37.45 3.10 -4.67
CA ASP A 931 -37.00 1.71 -4.63
C ASP A 931 -36.17 1.34 -5.88
N GLY A 932 -34.95 0.87 -5.61
CA GLY A 932 -33.95 0.53 -6.61
C GLY A 932 -33.33 1.74 -7.33
N ALA A 933 -33.56 2.97 -6.86
CA ALA A 933 -33.09 4.18 -7.53
C ALA A 933 -31.55 4.23 -7.65
N ALA A 934 -30.80 3.70 -6.68
CA ALA A 934 -29.34 3.58 -6.78
C ALA A 934 -28.93 2.67 -7.96
N GLN A 935 -29.56 1.50 -8.09
CA GLN A 935 -29.29 0.55 -9.18
C GLN A 935 -29.71 1.12 -10.54
N ARG A 936 -30.85 1.83 -10.61
CA ARG A 936 -31.29 2.51 -11.84
C ARG A 936 -30.33 3.63 -12.23
N THR A 937 -29.78 4.33 -11.24
CA THR A 937 -28.79 5.40 -11.46
C THR A 937 -27.53 4.83 -12.07
N GLN A 938 -27.03 3.72 -11.51
CA GLN A 938 -25.94 2.96 -12.12
C GLN A 938 -26.33 2.67 -13.57
N LYS A 939 -27.46 1.99 -13.82
CA LYS A 939 -27.97 1.60 -15.16
C LYS A 939 -28.30 2.74 -16.12
N GLY A 940 -28.17 4.01 -15.72
CA GLY A 940 -28.54 5.15 -16.56
C GLY A 940 -30.05 5.28 -16.81
N THR A 941 -30.89 4.57 -16.05
CA THR A 941 -32.35 4.51 -16.22
C THR A 941 -33.12 5.32 -15.18
N ALA A 942 -32.44 6.10 -14.33
CA ALA A 942 -33.05 6.89 -13.25
C ALA A 942 -33.55 8.30 -13.66
N ALA A 943 -33.52 8.64 -14.94
CA ALA A 943 -33.79 10.01 -15.44
C ALA A 943 -35.12 10.62 -14.94
N GLY A 944 -36.19 9.81 -14.90
CA GLY A 944 -37.49 10.27 -14.41
C GLY A 944 -37.47 10.62 -12.91
N ILE A 945 -36.82 9.77 -12.11
CA ILE A 945 -36.67 9.97 -10.65
C ILE A 945 -35.83 11.22 -10.38
N GLN A 946 -34.70 11.38 -11.09
CA GLN A 946 -33.84 12.55 -10.98
C GLN A 946 -34.61 13.85 -11.26
N ARG A 947 -35.34 13.91 -12.40
CA ARG A 947 -36.14 15.10 -12.76
C ARG A 947 -37.23 15.38 -11.74
N GLY A 948 -37.94 14.35 -11.26
CA GLY A 948 -39.00 14.48 -10.26
C GLY A 948 -38.47 15.04 -8.94
N LEU A 949 -37.41 14.42 -8.40
CA LEU A 949 -36.81 14.84 -7.13
C LEU A 949 -36.23 16.27 -7.22
N PHE A 950 -35.57 16.59 -8.33
CA PHE A 950 -35.04 17.93 -8.57
C PHE A 950 -36.14 19.00 -8.62
N THR A 951 -37.22 18.71 -9.36
CA THR A 951 -38.39 19.61 -9.44
C THR A 951 -39.00 19.85 -8.08
N MET A 952 -39.11 18.81 -7.25
CA MET A 952 -39.61 18.90 -5.88
C MET A 952 -38.71 19.78 -5.01
N PHE A 953 -37.39 19.60 -5.05
CA PHE A 953 -36.45 20.43 -4.28
C PHE A 953 -36.51 21.90 -4.69
N GLN A 954 -36.63 22.19 -5.98
CA GLN A 954 -36.78 23.57 -6.46
C GLN A 954 -38.12 24.18 -6.00
N ARG A 955 -39.23 23.45 -6.22
CA ARG A 955 -40.58 23.94 -5.97
C ARG A 955 -40.86 24.19 -4.49
N TYR A 956 -40.43 23.29 -3.61
CA TYR A 956 -40.82 23.33 -2.20
C TYR A 956 -39.73 23.81 -1.25
N ALA A 957 -38.46 23.87 -1.70
CA ALA A 957 -37.33 24.28 -0.85
C ALA A 957 -36.41 25.33 -1.50
N GLY A 958 -36.62 25.71 -2.77
CA GLY A 958 -35.76 26.68 -3.45
C GLY A 958 -34.28 26.25 -3.51
N VAL A 959 -34.02 24.96 -3.65
CA VAL A 959 -32.66 24.44 -3.84
C VAL A 959 -32.19 24.77 -5.26
N THR A 960 -31.06 25.45 -5.37
CA THR A 960 -30.43 25.77 -6.67
C THR A 960 -28.99 25.29 -6.60
N PRO A 961 -28.63 24.19 -7.30
CA PRO A 961 -27.28 23.68 -7.28
C PRO A 961 -26.28 24.67 -7.87
N ILE A 962 -25.02 24.45 -7.54
CA ILE A 962 -23.88 25.22 -8.04
C ILE A 962 -23.75 25.21 -9.57
N ALA A 963 -24.23 24.14 -10.21
CA ALA A 963 -24.31 23.96 -11.64
C ALA A 963 -25.33 22.87 -11.97
N LYS A 964 -25.87 22.89 -13.19
CA LYS A 964 -26.62 21.78 -13.78
C LYS A 964 -25.78 21.18 -14.90
N ALA A 965 -25.58 19.87 -14.88
CA ALA A 965 -24.91 19.14 -15.96
C ALA A 965 -25.86 18.14 -16.60
N VAL A 966 -25.82 18.03 -17.92
CA VAL A 966 -26.53 17.00 -18.69
C VAL A 966 -25.62 16.34 -19.73
N ASP A 967 -25.95 15.13 -20.13
CA ASP A 967 -25.34 14.46 -21.28
C ASP A 967 -25.92 14.97 -22.62
N SER A 968 -25.43 14.41 -23.73
CA SER A 968 -25.92 14.73 -25.08
C SER A 968 -27.39 14.40 -25.32
N ASN A 969 -27.99 13.54 -24.49
CA ASN A 969 -29.41 13.17 -24.55
C ASN A 969 -30.27 14.04 -23.61
N GLY A 970 -29.68 15.05 -22.96
CA GLY A 970 -30.36 15.90 -21.99
C GLY A 970 -30.70 15.19 -20.67
N LEU A 971 -30.04 14.06 -20.38
CA LEU A 971 -30.16 13.37 -19.10
C LEU A 971 -29.22 14.02 -18.06
N PRO A 972 -29.63 14.13 -16.78
CA PRO A 972 -28.75 14.64 -15.73
C PRO A 972 -27.42 13.88 -15.68
N ALA A 973 -26.32 14.62 -15.59
CA ALA A 973 -24.98 14.07 -15.52
C ALA A 973 -24.33 14.33 -14.15
N ALA A 974 -23.70 13.29 -13.60
CA ALA A 974 -23.07 13.33 -12.29
C ALA A 974 -21.80 14.18 -12.27
N PHE A 975 -21.61 14.91 -11.16
CA PHE A 975 -20.36 15.56 -10.78
C PHE A 975 -20.34 15.78 -9.27
N THR A 976 -19.16 15.89 -8.67
CA THR A 976 -19.03 16.28 -7.26
C THR A 976 -18.63 17.75 -7.15
N PRO A 977 -19.42 18.59 -6.46
CA PRO A 977 -19.05 19.97 -6.21
C PRO A 977 -18.05 20.09 -5.06
N PHE A 978 -17.03 20.93 -5.22
CA PHE A 978 -16.16 21.39 -4.13
C PHE A 978 -16.14 22.92 -4.10
N THR A 979 -15.82 23.47 -2.93
CA THR A 979 -15.81 24.91 -2.68
C THR A 979 -14.58 25.29 -1.86
N ASN A 980 -13.97 26.42 -2.20
CA ASN A 980 -12.92 27.07 -1.40
C ASN A 980 -13.10 28.58 -1.46
N GLY A 981 -13.55 29.18 -0.36
CA GLY A 981 -13.96 30.58 -0.33
C GLY A 981 -15.09 30.85 -1.33
N LYS A 982 -14.83 31.71 -2.32
CA LYS A 982 -15.78 32.05 -3.40
C LYS A 982 -15.60 31.23 -4.68
N ASN A 983 -14.62 30.32 -4.69
CA ASN A 983 -14.34 29.48 -5.85
C ASN A 983 -15.07 28.16 -5.72
N ASN A 984 -15.62 27.71 -6.83
CA ASN A 984 -16.34 26.45 -6.95
C ASN A 984 -15.59 25.54 -7.91
N TYR A 985 -15.53 24.24 -7.63
CA TYR A 985 -14.88 23.25 -8.46
C TYR A 985 -15.89 22.16 -8.82
N LEU A 986 -16.07 21.93 -10.11
CA LEU A 986 -16.95 20.89 -10.63
C LEU A 986 -16.09 19.71 -11.04
N CYS A 987 -16.21 18.59 -10.32
CA CYS A 987 -15.38 17.41 -10.52
C CYS A 987 -16.18 16.32 -11.24
N PHE A 988 -15.82 16.03 -12.49
CA PHE A 988 -16.47 15.03 -13.32
C PHE A 988 -15.60 13.80 -13.44
N LEU A 989 -16.19 12.61 -13.27
CA LEU A 989 -15.52 11.34 -13.46
C LEU A 989 -16.10 10.62 -14.67
N GLY A 990 -15.23 10.20 -15.59
CA GLY A 990 -15.63 9.38 -16.73
C GLY A 990 -16.17 8.03 -16.27
N PRO A 991 -17.35 7.59 -16.75
CA PRO A 991 -17.85 6.26 -16.46
C PRO A 991 -16.91 5.19 -17.05
N VAL A 992 -16.90 4.01 -16.44
CA VAL A 992 -16.07 2.87 -16.87
C VAL A 992 -17.00 1.76 -17.39
N THR A 993 -16.64 1.11 -18.49
CA THR A 993 -17.41 -0.04 -19.00
C THR A 993 -17.05 -1.30 -18.24
N GLU A 994 -18.05 -2.04 -17.76
CA GLU A 994 -17.91 -3.44 -17.37
C GLU A 994 -17.94 -4.28 -18.66
N GLU A 995 -16.81 -4.91 -19.02
CA GLU A 995 -16.80 -5.92 -20.09
C GLU A 995 -17.22 -7.28 -19.52
N GLY A 996 -18.48 -7.65 -19.72
CA GLY A 996 -18.98 -9.01 -19.55
C GLY A 996 -19.26 -9.45 -18.11
N GLU A 997 -20.13 -10.45 -17.96
CA GLU A 997 -20.51 -11.05 -16.67
C GLU A 997 -19.28 -11.58 -15.93
N THR A 998 -18.67 -10.77 -15.07
CA THR A 998 -17.67 -11.26 -14.13
C THR A 998 -18.38 -12.04 -13.04
N LYS A 999 -18.19 -13.36 -13.10
CA LYS A 999 -18.63 -14.31 -12.08
C LYS A 999 -18.07 -13.85 -10.74
N LYS A 1000 -18.91 -13.29 -9.89
CA LYS A 1000 -18.61 -13.03 -8.48
C LYS A 1000 -18.12 -14.33 -7.84
N SER A 1001 -16.88 -14.37 -7.34
CA SER A 1001 -16.47 -15.49 -6.52
C SER A 1001 -17.29 -15.53 -5.23
N ALA A 1002 -17.58 -16.74 -4.77
CA ALA A 1002 -18.39 -17.00 -3.57
C ALA A 1002 -17.58 -16.88 -2.25
N ALA A 1003 -16.47 -16.15 -2.24
CA ALA A 1003 -15.64 -15.92 -1.06
C ALA A 1003 -15.89 -14.50 -0.53
N GLY A 1004 -16.21 -14.40 0.76
CA GLY A 1004 -16.84 -13.21 1.34
C GLY A 1004 -15.94 -12.00 1.57
N ALA A 1005 -16.56 -10.96 2.12
CA ALA A 1005 -15.99 -9.73 2.70
C ALA A 1005 -15.24 -8.73 1.78
N GLU A 1006 -14.51 -9.15 0.75
CA GLU A 1006 -13.49 -8.29 0.09
C GLU A 1006 -14.02 -7.33 -1.00
N GLY A 1007 -15.11 -6.62 -0.74
CA GLY A 1007 -15.38 -5.34 -1.44
C GLY A 1007 -15.62 -5.36 -2.96
N GLY A 1008 -15.93 -6.53 -3.55
CA GLY A 1008 -16.17 -6.65 -5.01
C GLY A 1008 -17.15 -5.59 -5.55
N ALA A 1009 -16.71 -4.89 -6.59
CA ALA A 1009 -17.37 -3.74 -7.20
C ALA A 1009 -18.90 -3.83 -7.26
N SER A 1010 -19.54 -2.75 -6.84
CA SER A 1010 -20.90 -2.43 -7.25
C SER A 1010 -20.89 -2.15 -8.76
N GLY A 1011 -21.68 -2.91 -9.51
CA GLY A 1011 -21.70 -2.92 -10.97
C GLY A 1011 -21.70 -1.53 -11.59
N VAL A 1012 -20.79 -1.32 -12.53
CA VAL A 1012 -20.63 -0.04 -13.25
C VAL A 1012 -21.18 -0.20 -14.66
N VAL A 1013 -21.70 0.90 -15.17
CA VAL A 1013 -22.58 0.86 -16.33
C VAL A 1013 -21.87 1.23 -17.61
N VAL A 1014 -22.18 0.39 -18.58
CA VAL A 1014 -21.62 0.35 -19.91
C VAL A 1014 -21.91 1.66 -20.62
N VAL A 1015 -20.86 2.47 -20.78
CA VAL A 1015 -20.88 3.60 -21.70
C VAL A 1015 -19.64 3.50 -22.58
N LYS A 1016 -19.82 3.01 -23.81
CA LYS A 1016 -18.72 2.93 -24.77
C LYS A 1016 -18.41 4.34 -25.32
N GLY A 1017 -17.14 4.72 -25.22
CA GLY A 1017 -16.60 5.92 -25.86
C GLY A 1017 -16.71 7.21 -25.05
N LYS A 1018 -16.21 8.30 -25.64
CA LYS A 1018 -16.19 9.62 -25.01
C LYS A 1018 -17.59 10.17 -24.84
N GLN A 1019 -17.77 10.90 -23.74
CA GLN A 1019 -19.05 11.43 -23.33
C GLN A 1019 -19.07 12.96 -23.41
N ILE A 1020 -20.07 13.53 -24.08
CA ILE A 1020 -20.26 14.99 -24.08
C ILE A 1020 -21.06 15.38 -22.84
N ARG A 1021 -20.61 16.44 -22.17
CA ARG A 1021 -21.30 17.06 -21.03
C ARG A 1021 -21.59 18.51 -21.34
N HIS A 1022 -22.82 18.92 -21.09
CA HIS A 1022 -23.29 20.31 -21.18
C HIS A 1022 -23.55 20.83 -19.78
N VAL A 1023 -22.82 21.88 -19.38
CA VAL A 1023 -22.91 22.47 -18.05
C VAL A 1023 -23.55 23.84 -18.15
N THR A 1024 -24.53 24.10 -17.29
CA THR A 1024 -25.20 25.39 -17.12
C THR A 1024 -25.00 25.89 -15.70
N LEU A 1025 -24.48 27.10 -15.57
CA LEU A 1025 -24.28 27.80 -14.30
C LEU A 1025 -25.49 28.68 -13.95
N PRO A 1026 -25.75 28.94 -12.65
CA PRO A 1026 -26.81 29.87 -12.23
C PRO A 1026 -26.64 31.27 -12.81
N ALA A 1027 -25.39 31.74 -12.92
CA ALA A 1027 -25.00 33.03 -13.50
C ALA A 1027 -23.68 32.90 -14.29
N ALA A 1028 -23.39 33.87 -15.15
CA ALA A 1028 -22.15 33.89 -15.91
C ALA A 1028 -20.92 34.08 -14.98
N ALA A 1029 -19.96 33.17 -15.05
CA ALA A 1029 -18.75 33.15 -14.22
C ALA A 1029 -17.51 32.83 -15.06
N HIS A 1030 -16.32 33.09 -14.52
CA HIS A 1030 -15.06 32.71 -15.17
C HIS A 1030 -14.83 31.22 -15.01
N VAL A 1031 -14.66 30.49 -16.12
CA VAL A 1031 -14.50 29.03 -16.11
C VAL A 1031 -13.12 28.64 -16.61
N TYR A 1032 -12.45 27.75 -15.87
CA TYR A 1032 -11.16 27.16 -16.22
C TYR A 1032 -11.28 25.64 -16.25
N ASP A 1033 -10.86 25.00 -17.33
CA ASP A 1033 -10.59 23.57 -17.40
C ASP A 1033 -9.20 23.33 -16.80
N VAL A 1034 -9.16 23.06 -15.49
CA VAL A 1034 -7.92 22.92 -14.72
C VAL A 1034 -7.13 21.71 -15.23
N SER A 1035 -7.82 20.63 -15.58
CA SER A 1035 -7.24 19.41 -16.15
C SER A 1035 -6.52 19.63 -17.48
N LYS A 1036 -6.94 20.62 -18.27
CA LYS A 1036 -6.27 20.99 -19.54
C LYS A 1036 -5.48 22.30 -19.48
N GLY A 1037 -5.45 22.98 -18.32
CA GLY A 1037 -4.84 24.30 -18.17
C GLY A 1037 -5.44 25.37 -19.09
N LYS A 1038 -6.75 25.31 -19.38
CA LYS A 1038 -7.41 26.16 -20.38
C LYS A 1038 -8.47 27.07 -19.74
N TYR A 1039 -8.40 28.37 -20.04
CA TYR A 1039 -9.45 29.33 -19.69
C TYR A 1039 -10.56 29.33 -20.76
N LEU A 1040 -11.81 29.16 -20.36
CA LEU A 1040 -12.98 29.08 -21.27
C LEU A 1040 -13.74 30.40 -21.43
N GLY A 1041 -13.37 31.44 -20.68
CA GLY A 1041 -14.07 32.73 -20.71
C GLY A 1041 -15.01 32.95 -19.52
N LYS A 1042 -15.69 34.10 -19.53
CA LYS A 1042 -16.79 34.40 -18.61
C LYS A 1042 -18.09 33.92 -19.28
N VAL A 1043 -18.56 32.75 -18.90
CA VAL A 1043 -19.67 32.06 -19.59
C VAL A 1043 -20.72 31.60 -18.59
N LYS A 1044 -21.97 31.48 -19.04
CA LYS A 1044 -23.05 30.83 -18.28
C LYS A 1044 -23.17 29.34 -18.62
N GLN A 1045 -22.71 28.95 -19.81
CA GLN A 1045 -22.79 27.58 -20.31
C GLN A 1045 -21.49 27.19 -20.99
N PHE A 1046 -21.13 25.92 -20.89
CA PHE A 1046 -19.99 25.35 -21.62
C PHE A 1046 -20.20 23.85 -21.82
N SER A 1047 -19.47 23.28 -22.78
CA SER A 1047 -19.51 21.86 -23.06
C SER A 1047 -18.10 21.28 -23.17
N PHE A 1048 -17.95 19.99 -22.86
CA PHE A 1048 -16.67 19.31 -22.97
C PHE A 1048 -16.85 17.80 -23.17
N GLU A 1049 -15.80 17.17 -23.72
CA GLU A 1049 -15.67 15.71 -23.78
C GLU A 1049 -15.08 15.17 -22.49
N LEU A 1050 -15.64 14.08 -21.97
CA LEU A 1050 -15.18 13.33 -20.81
C LEU A 1050 -14.78 11.91 -21.27
N ASP A 1051 -13.49 11.60 -21.12
CA ASP A 1051 -12.94 10.29 -21.43
C ASP A 1051 -13.27 9.29 -20.31
N PRO A 1052 -13.48 7.99 -20.60
CA PRO A 1052 -13.66 6.95 -19.58
C PRO A 1052 -12.52 6.92 -18.57
N ALA A 1053 -12.83 6.60 -17.30
CA ALA A 1053 -11.87 6.48 -16.19
C ALA A 1053 -11.05 7.75 -15.82
N VAL A 1054 -11.21 8.86 -16.54
CA VAL A 1054 -10.43 10.08 -16.33
C VAL A 1054 -11.24 11.11 -15.54
N GLY A 1055 -10.60 11.75 -14.57
CA GLY A 1055 -11.15 12.90 -13.85
C GLY A 1055 -10.96 14.22 -14.61
N ARG A 1056 -12.00 15.06 -14.61
CA ARG A 1056 -11.96 16.43 -15.16
C ARG A 1056 -12.45 17.43 -14.12
N VAL A 1057 -11.64 18.45 -13.85
CA VAL A 1057 -11.93 19.48 -12.85
C VAL A 1057 -12.08 20.83 -13.53
N PHE A 1058 -13.22 21.49 -13.31
CA PHE A 1058 -13.47 22.85 -13.75
C PHE A 1058 -13.55 23.80 -12.56
N ALA A 1059 -12.72 24.84 -12.56
CA ALA A 1059 -12.86 25.93 -11.60
C ALA A 1059 -13.83 26.98 -12.14
N VAL A 1060 -14.79 27.38 -11.31
CA VAL A 1060 -15.80 28.39 -11.56
C VAL A 1060 -15.59 29.51 -10.55
N THR A 1061 -15.17 30.68 -11.03
CA THR A 1061 -14.76 31.80 -10.17
C THR A 1061 -15.51 33.07 -10.52
N ALA A 1062 -15.79 33.91 -9.51
CA ALA A 1062 -16.51 35.17 -9.70
C ALA A 1062 -15.68 36.23 -10.46
N ALA A 1063 -14.34 36.17 -10.34
CA ALA A 1063 -13.38 37.01 -11.06
C ALA A 1063 -12.30 36.14 -11.70
N LYS A 1064 -11.54 36.68 -12.67
CA LYS A 1064 -10.38 35.98 -13.23
C LYS A 1064 -9.40 35.60 -12.11
N ALA A 1065 -8.90 34.37 -12.17
CA ALA A 1065 -7.90 33.88 -11.23
C ALA A 1065 -6.63 34.76 -11.29
N PRO A 1066 -6.14 35.27 -10.15
CA PRO A 1066 -5.03 36.21 -10.12
C PRO A 1066 -3.68 35.52 -10.39
N VAL A 1067 -2.70 36.33 -10.79
CA VAL A 1067 -1.29 35.91 -10.87
C VAL A 1067 -0.74 35.80 -9.45
N PRO A 1068 -0.05 34.70 -9.09
CA PRO A 1068 0.51 34.54 -7.75
C PRO A 1068 1.61 35.57 -7.49
N ALA A 1069 1.75 35.99 -6.23
CA ALA A 1069 2.90 36.74 -5.75
C ALA A 1069 3.78 35.86 -4.88
N VAL A 1070 5.10 35.98 -5.03
CA VAL A 1070 6.09 35.27 -4.21
C VAL A 1070 7.16 36.23 -3.75
N ALA A 1071 7.48 36.17 -2.46
CA ALA A 1071 8.55 36.93 -1.84
C ALA A 1071 9.46 35.98 -1.04
N GLY A 1072 10.77 36.20 -1.10
CA GLY A 1072 11.75 35.39 -0.40
C GLY A 1072 13.12 36.09 -0.39
N PRO A 1073 14.13 35.49 0.25
CA PRO A 1073 15.44 36.10 0.38
C PRO A 1073 16.13 36.20 -0.99
N ALA A 1074 16.82 37.32 -1.24
CA ALA A 1074 17.63 37.52 -2.44
C ALA A 1074 18.92 36.66 -2.43
N LEU A 1075 19.39 36.28 -1.23
CA LEU A 1075 20.60 35.48 -1.02
C LEU A 1075 20.27 34.18 -0.28
N LEU A 1076 20.88 33.10 -0.74
CA LEU A 1076 20.83 31.78 -0.12
C LEU A 1076 22.19 31.41 0.46
N SER A 1077 22.18 30.56 1.49
CA SER A 1077 23.38 29.99 2.10
C SER A 1077 23.21 28.48 2.26
N TYR A 1078 24.29 27.73 2.05
CA TYR A 1078 24.30 26.28 2.24
C TYR A 1078 23.85 25.88 3.65
N GLY A 1079 22.95 24.90 3.72
CA GLY A 1079 22.42 24.37 4.98
C GLY A 1079 21.57 25.35 5.81
N LYS A 1080 21.27 26.55 5.30
CA LYS A 1080 20.39 27.52 5.97
C LYS A 1080 19.00 27.52 5.32
N PRO A 1081 17.92 27.41 6.12
CA PRO A 1081 16.57 27.55 5.60
C PRO A 1081 16.31 28.91 4.96
N ALA A 1082 15.69 28.90 3.79
CA ALA A 1082 15.16 30.05 3.09
C ALA A 1082 13.65 29.88 2.93
N ASP A 1083 12.89 30.78 3.57
CA ASP A 1083 11.43 30.75 3.53
C ASP A 1083 10.90 31.69 2.44
N PHE A 1084 10.03 31.17 1.59
CA PHE A 1084 9.35 31.90 0.53
C PHE A 1084 7.86 31.98 0.85
N ARG A 1085 7.32 33.18 0.84
CA ARG A 1085 5.92 33.46 1.11
C ARG A 1085 5.14 33.57 -0.19
N LEU A 1086 4.14 32.70 -0.35
CA LEU A 1086 3.11 32.82 -1.36
C LEU A 1086 2.05 33.82 -0.90
N SER A 1087 1.53 34.63 -1.81
CA SER A 1087 0.42 35.54 -1.53
C SER A 1087 -0.39 35.87 -2.78
N GLY A 1088 -1.58 36.42 -2.60
CA GLY A 1088 -2.38 37.01 -3.67
C GLY A 1088 -3.18 36.00 -4.50
N VAL A 1089 -3.30 34.75 -4.03
CA VAL A 1089 -4.03 33.67 -4.69
C VAL A 1089 -4.84 32.86 -3.67
N PRO A 1090 -6.15 32.64 -3.88
CA PRO A 1090 -7.00 31.90 -2.95
C PRO A 1090 -6.92 30.36 -3.13
N ASN A 1091 -5.98 29.88 -3.93
CA ASN A 1091 -5.86 28.47 -4.31
C ASN A 1091 -4.40 27.99 -4.31
N PRO A 1092 -4.16 26.67 -4.26
CA PRO A 1092 -2.82 26.11 -4.30
C PRO A 1092 -2.02 26.54 -5.54
N CYS A 1093 -0.70 26.57 -5.37
CA CYS A 1093 0.26 26.79 -6.43
C CYS A 1093 1.24 25.62 -6.55
N HIS A 1094 1.80 25.45 -7.73
CA HIS A 1094 2.92 24.57 -7.98
C HIS A 1094 4.21 25.39 -7.98
N VAL A 1095 5.20 24.97 -7.20
CA VAL A 1095 6.48 25.67 -7.03
C VAL A 1095 7.61 24.84 -7.62
N THR A 1096 8.46 25.48 -8.41
CA THR A 1096 9.68 24.90 -8.97
C THR A 1096 10.86 25.80 -8.67
N ILE A 1097 11.95 25.25 -8.14
CA ILE A 1097 13.25 25.94 -8.04
C ILE A 1097 14.23 25.27 -9.00
N THR A 1098 14.82 26.07 -9.89
CA THR A 1098 15.77 25.61 -10.90
C THR A 1098 17.13 26.21 -10.65
N ALA A 1099 18.17 25.37 -10.64
CA ALA A 1099 19.56 25.75 -10.48
C ALA A 1099 20.14 26.46 -11.73
N PRO A 1100 21.29 27.17 -11.61
CA PRO A 1100 21.96 27.81 -12.75
C PRO A 1100 22.26 26.87 -13.93
N ASN A 1101 22.46 25.58 -13.66
CA ASN A 1101 22.70 24.55 -14.66
C ASN A 1101 21.42 23.96 -15.28
N GLY A 1102 20.25 24.54 -15.00
CA GLY A 1102 18.95 24.09 -15.50
C GLY A 1102 18.32 22.92 -14.74
N LYS A 1103 19.01 22.34 -13.74
CA LYS A 1103 18.46 21.23 -12.94
C LYS A 1103 17.39 21.73 -11.98
N VAL A 1104 16.22 21.07 -11.97
CA VAL A 1104 15.19 21.29 -10.93
C VAL A 1104 15.68 20.70 -9.61
N VAL A 1105 15.72 21.53 -8.58
CA VAL A 1105 16.22 21.19 -7.22
C VAL A 1105 15.12 21.14 -6.18
N LEU A 1106 13.94 21.71 -6.48
CA LEU A 1106 12.72 21.61 -5.70
C LEU A 1106 11.52 21.63 -6.65
N GLU A 1107 10.57 20.72 -6.45
CA GLU A 1107 9.27 20.70 -7.13
C GLU A 1107 8.23 20.27 -6.09
N LYS A 1108 7.20 21.08 -5.82
CA LYS A 1108 6.14 20.77 -4.84
C LYS A 1108 4.88 21.60 -5.04
N ASN A 1109 3.75 21.02 -4.64
CA ASN A 1109 2.50 21.75 -4.47
C ASN A 1109 2.47 22.44 -3.10
N VAL A 1110 1.91 23.66 -3.04
CA VAL A 1110 1.79 24.46 -1.82
C VAL A 1110 0.39 25.04 -1.72
N SER A 1111 -0.18 25.05 -0.51
CA SER A 1111 -1.49 25.65 -0.25
C SER A 1111 -1.48 27.16 -0.49
N ALA A 1112 -2.66 27.74 -0.68
CA ALA A 1112 -2.88 29.18 -0.80
C ALA A 1112 -2.26 29.95 0.37
N ASP A 1113 -1.70 31.13 0.10
CA ASP A 1113 -1.14 32.06 1.09
C ASP A 1113 -0.19 31.43 2.14
N SER A 1114 0.52 30.38 1.74
CA SER A 1114 1.41 29.61 2.62
C SER A 1114 2.88 30.01 2.50
N ILE A 1115 3.70 29.51 3.42
CA ILE A 1115 5.16 29.61 3.35
C ILE A 1115 5.71 28.25 2.90
N PHE A 1116 6.60 28.26 1.92
CA PHE A 1116 7.40 27.10 1.58
C PHE A 1116 8.88 27.34 1.86
N ARG A 1117 9.52 26.33 2.43
CA ARG A 1117 10.93 26.34 2.81
C ARG A 1117 11.78 25.65 1.76
N PHE A 1118 12.93 26.23 1.47
CA PHE A 1118 13.99 25.64 0.68
C PHE A 1118 15.29 25.66 1.48
N VAL A 1119 16.04 24.55 1.49
CA VAL A 1119 17.35 24.45 2.15
C VAL A 1119 18.38 24.05 1.09
N PRO A 1120 19.32 24.93 0.69
CA PRO A 1120 20.34 24.59 -0.29
C PRO A 1120 21.30 23.53 0.27
N SER A 1121 21.46 22.40 -0.43
CA SER A 1121 22.43 21.36 -0.07
C SER A 1121 23.85 21.73 -0.51
N TYR A 1122 24.86 21.20 0.18
CA TYR A 1122 26.28 21.58 0.03
C TYR A 1122 26.92 21.18 -1.31
N ASP A 1123 26.24 20.37 -2.12
CA ASP A 1123 26.63 19.96 -3.47
C ASP A 1123 26.05 20.84 -4.58
N MET A 1124 25.19 21.80 -4.23
CA MET A 1124 24.53 22.66 -5.19
C MET A 1124 25.49 23.70 -5.80
N PRO A 1125 25.41 24.01 -7.11
CA PRO A 1125 26.27 25.01 -7.74
C PRO A 1125 25.93 26.43 -7.26
N LYS A 1126 26.95 27.27 -7.11
CA LYS A 1126 26.76 28.71 -6.84
C LYS A 1126 26.12 29.41 -8.04
N GLY A 1127 25.43 30.51 -7.80
CA GLY A 1127 24.84 31.36 -8.83
C GLY A 1127 23.35 31.62 -8.65
N ASN A 1128 22.69 32.07 -9.72
CA ASN A 1128 21.30 32.49 -9.73
C ASN A 1128 20.32 31.32 -9.90
N TYR A 1129 19.45 31.14 -8.91
CA TYR A 1129 18.37 30.18 -8.90
C TYR A 1129 17.07 30.85 -9.31
N LYS A 1130 16.34 30.20 -10.21
CA LYS A 1130 15.02 30.64 -10.67
C LYS A 1130 13.94 29.99 -9.80
N VAL A 1131 13.13 30.79 -9.13
CA VAL A 1131 11.96 30.33 -8.35
C VAL A 1131 10.69 30.66 -9.12
N GLU A 1132 9.99 29.64 -9.57
CA GLU A 1132 8.75 29.74 -10.35
C GLU A 1132 7.57 29.28 -9.50
N VAL A 1133 6.52 30.08 -9.49
CA VAL A 1133 5.25 29.79 -8.81
C VAL A 1133 4.14 29.86 -9.83
N LYS A 1134 3.51 28.72 -10.09
CA LYS A 1134 2.42 28.56 -11.04
C LYS A 1134 1.09 28.39 -10.30
N ASN A 1135 0.12 29.24 -10.60
CA ASN A 1135 -1.25 29.08 -10.12
C ASN A 1135 -1.88 27.83 -10.76
N VAL A 1136 -2.39 26.90 -9.94
CA VAL A 1136 -2.96 25.63 -10.41
C VAL A 1136 -4.20 25.84 -11.30
N ILE A 1137 -5.05 26.82 -10.99
CA ILE A 1137 -6.28 27.09 -11.74
C ILE A 1137 -5.98 27.75 -13.09
N SER A 1138 -5.25 28.87 -13.09
CA SER A 1138 -5.06 29.70 -14.28
C SER A 1138 -3.85 29.29 -15.14
N GLY A 1139 -2.91 28.54 -14.55
CA GLY A 1139 -1.61 28.27 -15.15
C GLY A 1139 -0.66 29.48 -15.19
N SER A 1140 -1.08 30.65 -14.69
CA SER A 1140 -0.24 31.85 -14.68
C SER A 1140 0.97 31.68 -13.77
N VAL A 1141 2.14 32.13 -14.22
CA VAL A 1141 3.42 31.95 -13.52
C VAL A 1141 3.96 33.29 -13.04
N LYS A 1142 4.50 33.31 -11.82
CA LYS A 1142 5.39 34.36 -11.32
C LYS A 1142 6.77 33.79 -11.08
N THR A 1143 7.79 34.55 -11.47
CA THR A 1143 9.18 34.17 -11.31
C THR A 1143 9.92 35.21 -10.50
N ILE A 1144 10.76 34.76 -9.57
CA ILE A 1144 11.78 35.58 -8.89
C ILE A 1144 13.14 34.89 -8.97
N THR A 1145 14.21 35.65 -8.75
CA THR A 1145 15.58 35.13 -8.71
C THR A 1145 16.13 35.24 -7.29
N THR A 1146 16.86 34.21 -6.87
CA THR A 1146 17.63 34.21 -5.61
C THR A 1146 19.04 33.68 -5.88
N THR A 1147 20.05 34.12 -5.15
CA THR A 1147 21.46 33.81 -5.46
C THR A 1147 22.10 32.99 -4.34
N LEU A 1148 22.64 31.81 -4.66
CA LEU A 1148 23.46 31.03 -3.73
C LEU A 1148 24.92 31.48 -3.84
N LYS A 1149 25.46 32.01 -2.74
CA LYS A 1149 26.83 32.55 -2.66
C LYS A 1149 27.86 31.54 -2.18
#